data_AF-A0A6G7T475-F1
#
_entry.id   AF-A0A6G7T475-F1
#
_cell.length_a   1.000
_cell.length_b   1.000
_cell.length_c   1.000
_cell.angle_alpha   90.00
_cell.angle_beta   90.00
_cell.angle_gamma   90.00
#
_symmetry.space_group_name_H-M   'P 1'
#
loop_
_entity.id
_entity.type
_entity.pdbx_description
1 polymer ?
#
loop_
_entity_poly.entity_id
_entity_poly.type
_entity_poly.pdbx_seq_one_letter_code
_entity_poly.pdbx_strand_id
1 'polypeptide(L)'
;MTLVVYLARSDVLRSRELHADLTAAHWGANPRIWGAAEPAPPARVLPRALHSFIELWRTHPRWDFRREALADSTPLFEVPALLMFLTGTAVVMVNGQLWQFVGDSDRVGQWEWNVAMALPPAALVTGVAGTVLWRSVVHRILTRRRRLSGAWAGLWLGTGMTVGELFGNRVAIHRWLPGEPLVALLLVLAGLTFAWWVTQCSHLWAIVWRGPTIRPPMMLVLAGACLALCAWFWWWQTSGVILANAPGLLANLPGPGSEGLLVGPAGEYTAILATAERAVAPLTTTVAVPLALPAVAVLWVVPLLAWTVHPLPSGRVRSAAPDTDESAIPDVPLPPLRRALLAGLLGGVLCWVGAVTVKAHMHAWQPPARLRGIAGALLFQHGVSAALLVGAAVAALVASLLVGRYRLIAALVAAHTAALAGYGGVWVLSASDGCIQGISTFTSACGWRPAAVWQAFQYLLGILIILVTIVGIASAAATSAVRRAFRRWTRPTASAPAGKEPRRLVLRRLVVGVLCAGAIGVPAALLSLPKPSGNSAAASAAKPTAHPWLAAQEASAQAEAWYALGGRDLLVRYTDTLGQLRALGPDAQQSSDGNALIESRLPSICAGFGKIAQDANTYFPVPAPRILPSWKTFTTMAAKGSQDCLTSLDQNDAALLATSLKEINQATGAVDSISAWVTASRTGRP
;
A
#
# COMPACT_ATOMS: atom_id res chain seq x y z
N MET A 1 20.60 9.00 -16.05
CA MET A 1 21.46 8.46 -14.97
C MET A 1 22.63 9.38 -14.63
N THR A 2 23.56 9.61 -15.56
CA THR A 2 24.78 10.42 -15.35
C THR A 2 24.49 11.80 -14.73
N LEU A 3 23.51 12.54 -15.25
CA LEU A 3 23.13 13.85 -14.73
C LEU A 3 22.70 13.84 -13.25
N VAL A 4 21.94 12.83 -12.82
CA VAL A 4 21.49 12.67 -11.42
C VAL A 4 22.70 12.44 -10.50
N VAL A 5 23.67 11.62 -10.94
CA VAL A 5 24.89 11.35 -10.20
C VAL A 5 25.75 12.62 -10.05
N TYR A 6 25.90 13.40 -11.12
CA TYR A 6 26.64 14.67 -11.06
C TYR A 6 25.98 15.68 -10.10
N LEU A 7 24.66 15.85 -10.18
CA LEU A 7 23.94 16.75 -9.28
C LEU A 7 24.03 16.30 -7.81
N ALA A 8 23.90 15.00 -7.54
CA ALA A 8 24.06 14.45 -6.20
C ALA A 8 25.48 14.68 -5.65
N ARG A 9 26.50 14.47 -6.49
CA ARG A 9 27.90 14.72 -6.13
C ARG A 9 28.13 16.19 -5.79
N SER A 10 27.65 17.11 -6.62
CA SER A 10 27.79 18.55 -6.38
C SER A 10 27.09 19.00 -5.08
N ASP A 11 25.91 18.44 -4.78
CA ASP A 11 25.17 18.73 -3.53
C ASP A 11 25.93 18.22 -2.29
N VAL A 12 26.43 16.98 -2.33
CA VAL A 12 27.23 16.40 -1.23
C VAL A 12 28.51 17.19 -0.99
N LEU A 13 29.24 17.54 -2.05
CA LEU A 13 30.46 18.34 -1.93
C LEU A 13 30.17 19.70 -1.29
N ARG A 14 29.09 20.37 -1.71
CA ARG A 14 28.68 21.65 -1.13
C ARG A 14 28.36 21.57 0.36
N SER A 15 27.63 20.53 0.76
CA SER A 15 27.30 20.28 2.16
C SER A 15 28.56 20.00 3.00
N ARG A 16 29.52 19.24 2.45
CA ARG A 16 30.81 18.99 3.11
C ARG A 16 31.62 20.26 3.31
N GLU A 17 31.66 21.16 2.33
CA GLU A 17 32.36 22.45 2.47
C GLU A 17 31.77 23.29 3.62
N LEU A 18 30.45 23.36 3.74
CA LEU A 18 29.80 24.12 4.83
C LEU A 18 30.06 23.48 6.21
N HIS A 19 30.07 22.16 6.28
CA HIS A 19 30.44 21.46 7.51
C HIS A 19 31.93 21.66 7.85
N ALA A 20 32.81 21.70 6.85
CA ALA A 20 34.22 22.01 7.03
C ALA A 20 34.39 23.45 7.55
N ASP A 21 33.66 24.42 7.02
CA ASP A 21 33.66 25.81 7.49
C ASP A 21 33.22 25.95 8.95
N LEU A 22 32.10 25.32 9.30
CA LEU A 22 31.62 25.31 10.69
C LEU A 22 32.63 24.66 11.63
N THR A 23 33.24 23.56 11.20
CA THR A 23 34.24 22.86 11.99
C THR A 23 35.47 23.75 12.18
N ALA A 24 35.96 24.39 11.12
CA ALA A 24 37.07 25.33 11.19
C ALA A 24 36.77 26.51 12.13
N ALA A 25 35.58 27.09 12.03
CA ALA A 25 35.15 28.17 12.92
C ALA A 25 35.04 27.72 14.39
N HIS A 26 34.50 26.52 14.63
CA HIS A 26 34.45 25.92 15.98
C HIS A 26 35.85 25.68 16.56
N TRP A 27 36.85 25.43 15.72
CA TRP A 27 38.25 25.24 16.11
C TRP A 27 39.04 26.56 16.20
N GLY A 28 38.37 27.72 16.13
CA GLY A 28 38.98 29.04 16.35
C GLY A 28 39.53 29.74 15.11
N ALA A 29 39.21 29.27 13.90
CA ALA A 29 39.56 29.97 12.68
C ALA A 29 38.91 31.38 12.63
N ASN A 30 39.65 32.38 12.14
CA ASN A 30 39.21 33.78 12.14
C ASN A 30 38.00 34.01 11.22
N PRO A 31 36.81 34.40 11.75
CA PRO A 31 35.60 34.62 10.94
C PRO A 31 35.75 35.66 9.83
N ARG A 32 36.72 36.58 9.94
CA ARG A 32 36.99 37.62 8.94
C ARG A 32 37.46 37.06 7.60
N ILE A 33 38.03 35.86 7.58
CA ILE A 33 38.50 35.20 6.34
C ILE A 33 37.33 35.00 5.36
N TRP A 34 36.13 34.67 5.87
CA TRP A 34 34.94 34.54 5.04
C TRP A 34 34.31 35.91 4.67
N GLY A 35 34.72 36.99 5.34
CA GLY A 35 34.24 38.36 5.13
C GLY A 35 34.95 39.14 4.02
N ALA A 36 36.11 38.68 3.56
CA ALA A 36 36.96 39.40 2.59
C ALA A 36 36.44 39.36 1.14
N ALA A 37 35.48 38.49 0.82
CA ALA A 37 34.88 38.42 -0.52
C ALA A 37 33.82 39.53 -0.70
N GLU A 38 33.99 40.36 -1.73
CA GLU A 38 33.03 41.41 -2.06
C GLU A 38 31.63 40.82 -2.34
N PRO A 39 30.56 41.42 -1.78
CA PRO A 39 29.20 40.99 -2.06
C PRO A 39 28.88 41.18 -3.56
N ALA A 40 28.31 40.15 -4.19
CA ALA A 40 27.94 40.24 -5.59
C ALA A 40 26.84 41.31 -5.81
N PRO A 41 26.90 42.11 -6.88
CA PRO A 41 25.91 43.14 -7.15
C PRO A 41 24.50 42.52 -7.34
N PRO A 42 23.42 43.23 -6.95
CA PRO A 42 22.06 42.71 -7.03
C PRO A 42 21.65 42.47 -8.49
N ALA A 43 21.63 41.20 -8.90
CA ALA A 43 21.24 40.79 -10.24
C ALA A 43 19.71 40.87 -10.45
N ARG A 44 19.28 41.20 -11.69
CA ARG A 44 17.88 41.17 -12.14
C ARG A 44 17.26 39.76 -12.00
N VAL A 45 15.93 39.65 -12.03
CA VAL A 45 15.18 38.41 -11.75
C VAL A 45 15.52 37.25 -12.72
N LEU A 46 15.66 37.55 -14.02
CA LEU A 46 16.02 36.55 -15.04
C LEU A 46 17.44 35.97 -14.85
N PRO A 47 18.50 36.77 -14.63
CA PRO A 47 19.82 36.24 -14.29
C PRO A 47 19.87 35.52 -12.94
N ARG A 48 18.92 35.76 -12.02
CA ARG A 48 18.84 35.05 -10.73
C ARG A 48 18.43 33.59 -10.89
N ALA A 49 17.45 33.28 -11.73
CA ALA A 49 17.03 31.89 -11.99
C ALA A 49 18.13 31.08 -12.69
N LEU A 50 18.78 31.68 -13.70
CA LEU A 50 19.95 31.12 -14.37
C LEU A 50 21.13 30.94 -13.40
N HIS A 51 21.38 31.89 -12.50
CA HIS A 51 22.39 31.74 -11.45
C HIS A 51 22.07 30.60 -10.49
N SER A 52 20.82 30.47 -10.05
CA SER A 52 20.40 29.33 -9.22
C SER A 52 20.57 28.00 -9.94
N PHE A 53 20.33 27.96 -11.25
CA PHE A 53 20.57 26.76 -12.06
C PHE A 53 22.06 26.44 -12.19
N ILE A 54 22.89 27.43 -12.53
CA ILE A 54 24.36 27.28 -12.60
C ILE A 54 24.93 26.87 -11.24
N GLU A 55 24.36 27.40 -10.16
CA GLU A 55 24.73 27.00 -8.81
C GLU A 55 24.53 25.51 -8.58
N LEU A 56 23.48 24.87 -9.10
CA LEU A 56 23.29 23.41 -8.95
C LEU A 56 24.49 22.60 -9.46
N TRP A 57 25.23 23.14 -10.42
CA TRP A 57 26.41 22.48 -11.01
C TRP A 57 27.72 22.77 -10.27
N ARG A 58 27.79 23.84 -9.46
CA ARG A 58 29.01 24.20 -8.71
C ARG A 58 29.23 23.30 -7.50
N THR A 59 30.47 22.86 -7.31
CA THR A 59 30.89 22.05 -6.15
C THR A 59 31.07 22.88 -4.89
N HIS A 60 31.43 24.16 -5.02
CA HIS A 60 31.62 25.07 -3.88
C HIS A 60 30.42 25.99 -3.67
N PRO A 61 29.97 26.19 -2.41
CA PRO A 61 28.94 27.17 -2.08
C PRO A 61 29.44 28.61 -2.31
N ARG A 62 28.52 29.54 -2.54
CA ARG A 62 28.86 30.98 -2.62
C ARG A 62 29.41 31.48 -1.29
N TRP A 63 30.32 32.46 -1.35
CA TRP A 63 30.84 33.13 -0.15
C TRP A 63 29.74 33.73 0.74
N ASP A 64 28.70 34.32 0.15
CA ASP A 64 27.55 34.85 0.91
C ASP A 64 26.84 33.76 1.73
N PHE A 65 26.64 32.58 1.12
CA PHE A 65 25.99 31.46 1.78
C PHE A 65 26.86 30.84 2.87
N ARG A 66 28.19 30.77 2.66
CA ARG A 66 29.15 30.34 3.68
C ARG A 66 29.14 31.28 4.89
N ARG A 67 29.13 32.59 4.66
CA ARG A 67 28.99 33.61 5.71
C ARG A 67 27.69 33.47 6.48
N GLU A 68 26.57 33.32 5.76
CA GLU A 68 25.26 33.14 6.37
C GLU A 68 25.22 31.86 7.21
N ALA A 69 25.76 30.75 6.71
CA ALA A 69 25.82 29.49 7.46
C ALA A 69 26.69 29.56 8.72
N LEU A 70 27.72 30.41 8.74
CA LEU A 70 28.56 30.68 9.92
C LEU A 70 27.84 31.57 10.94
N ALA A 71 27.07 32.55 10.49
CA ALA A 71 26.30 33.44 11.36
C ALA A 71 25.01 32.79 11.89
N ASP A 72 24.40 31.93 11.10
CA ASP A 72 23.15 31.23 11.38
C ASP A 72 23.28 29.78 10.89
N SER A 73 23.19 28.82 11.80
CA SER A 73 23.25 27.40 11.43
C SER A 73 22.02 26.90 10.67
N THR A 74 20.96 27.72 10.55
CA THR A 74 19.69 27.31 9.93
C THR A 74 19.82 26.74 8.51
N PRO A 75 20.62 27.32 7.58
CA PRO A 75 20.74 26.82 6.21
C PRO A 75 21.16 25.34 6.13
N LEU A 76 21.92 24.84 7.11
CA LEU A 76 22.34 23.43 7.18
C LEU A 76 21.24 22.46 7.62
N PHE A 77 20.21 22.98 8.28
CA PHE A 77 19.04 22.22 8.71
C PHE A 77 17.83 22.51 7.82
N GLU A 78 17.99 23.28 6.76
CA GLU A 78 16.96 23.37 5.73
C GLU A 78 16.86 22.06 4.96
N VAL A 79 15.71 21.86 4.34
CA VAL A 79 15.41 20.62 3.61
C VAL A 79 15.54 20.94 2.12
N PRO A 80 16.70 20.68 1.51
CA PRO A 80 16.93 21.04 0.12
C PRO A 80 15.96 20.29 -0.80
N ALA A 81 15.28 21.05 -1.66
CA ALA A 81 14.38 20.51 -2.67
C ALA A 81 15.09 19.55 -3.63
N LEU A 82 16.31 19.91 -4.05
CA LEU A 82 17.14 19.09 -4.93
C LEU A 82 17.43 17.73 -4.31
N LEU A 83 17.86 17.67 -3.05
CA LEU A 83 18.14 16.41 -2.37
C LEU A 83 16.90 15.51 -2.34
N MET A 84 15.73 16.07 -2.03
CA MET A 84 14.47 15.31 -2.02
C MET A 84 14.14 14.77 -3.41
N PHE A 85 14.27 15.60 -4.44
CA PHE A 85 14.06 15.21 -5.83
C PHE A 85 15.03 14.10 -6.30
N LEU A 86 16.32 14.26 -6.03
CA LEU A 86 17.35 13.27 -6.39
C LEU A 86 17.15 11.96 -5.62
N THR A 87 16.78 12.04 -4.33
CA THR A 87 16.44 10.85 -3.53
C THR A 87 15.28 10.11 -4.16
N GLY A 88 14.18 10.80 -4.49
CA GLY A 88 13.01 10.20 -5.14
C GLY A 88 13.32 9.54 -6.48
N THR A 89 14.13 10.22 -7.30
CA THR A 89 14.56 9.70 -8.61
C THR A 89 15.42 8.44 -8.44
N ALA A 90 16.41 8.51 -7.54
CA ALA A 90 17.34 7.41 -7.30
C ALA A 90 16.63 6.16 -6.77
N VAL A 91 15.72 6.29 -5.80
CA VAL A 91 15.06 5.12 -5.20
C VAL A 91 14.14 4.39 -6.15
N VAL A 92 13.44 5.10 -7.03
CA VAL A 92 12.61 4.45 -8.05
C VAL A 92 13.49 3.69 -9.04
N MET A 93 14.62 4.26 -9.42
CA MET A 93 15.53 3.62 -10.37
C MET A 93 16.23 2.42 -9.73
N VAL A 94 16.65 2.53 -8.46
CA VAL A 94 17.19 1.40 -7.67
C VAL A 94 16.15 0.31 -7.49
N ASN A 95 14.94 0.65 -7.02
CA ASN A 95 13.81 -0.27 -6.90
C ASN A 95 13.64 -0.97 -8.25
N GLY A 96 13.63 -0.20 -9.33
CA GLY A 96 13.50 -0.78 -10.62
C GLY A 96 14.56 -1.84 -10.93
N GLN A 97 15.83 -1.43 -10.95
CA GLN A 97 16.94 -2.31 -11.30
C GLN A 97 16.97 -3.58 -10.42
N LEU A 98 16.64 -3.49 -9.13
CA LEU A 98 16.54 -4.65 -8.25
C LEU A 98 15.54 -5.70 -8.76
N TRP A 99 14.34 -5.28 -9.14
CA TRP A 99 13.32 -6.20 -9.68
C TRP A 99 13.65 -6.76 -11.08
N GLN A 100 14.60 -6.15 -11.81
CA GLN A 100 15.04 -6.63 -13.13
C GLN A 100 16.25 -7.56 -13.08
N PHE A 101 17.22 -7.27 -12.21
CA PHE A 101 18.48 -8.02 -12.17
C PHE A 101 18.42 -9.26 -11.31
N VAL A 102 17.57 -9.26 -10.30
CA VAL A 102 17.45 -10.41 -9.43
C VAL A 102 16.30 -11.26 -9.98
N GLY A 103 16.63 -12.21 -10.85
CA GLY A 103 15.66 -13.17 -11.40
C GLY A 103 14.97 -13.95 -10.29
N ASP A 104 13.76 -14.47 -10.55
CA ASP A 104 12.99 -15.23 -9.57
C ASP A 104 13.87 -16.34 -8.97
N SER A 105 14.14 -16.20 -7.67
CA SER A 105 14.92 -17.16 -6.90
C SER A 105 13.98 -18.22 -6.35
N ASP A 106 13.99 -19.42 -6.93
CA ASP A 106 13.20 -20.57 -6.44
C ASP A 106 13.52 -20.96 -4.97
N ARG A 107 14.65 -20.48 -4.42
CA ARG A 107 15.09 -20.80 -3.05
C ARG A 107 14.37 -20.01 -1.96
N VAL A 108 13.70 -18.91 -2.30
CA VAL A 108 13.13 -17.96 -1.35
C VAL A 108 11.66 -17.81 -1.68
N GLY A 109 10.77 -17.86 -0.68
CA GLY A 109 9.34 -17.69 -0.94
C GLY A 109 9.06 -16.33 -1.60
N GLN A 110 8.12 -16.27 -2.56
CA GLN A 110 7.79 -15.04 -3.29
C GLN A 110 7.55 -13.83 -2.37
N TRP A 111 6.96 -14.06 -1.20
CA TRP A 111 6.69 -12.99 -0.25
C TRP A 111 7.98 -12.41 0.35
N GLU A 112 8.93 -13.26 0.76
CA GLU A 112 10.24 -12.84 1.30
C GLU A 112 11.03 -12.09 0.24
N TRP A 113 10.95 -12.58 -0.99
CA TRP A 113 11.56 -11.95 -2.16
C TRP A 113 11.07 -10.52 -2.38
N ASN A 114 9.74 -10.34 -2.41
CA ASN A 114 9.14 -9.02 -2.62
C ASN A 114 9.53 -8.04 -1.50
N VAL A 115 9.63 -8.50 -0.25
CA VAL A 115 10.12 -7.69 0.87
C VAL A 115 11.59 -7.33 0.68
N ALA A 116 12.43 -8.31 0.32
CA ALA A 116 13.85 -8.10 0.10
C ALA A 116 14.13 -7.08 -1.02
N MET A 117 13.29 -7.03 -2.06
CA MET A 117 13.42 -6.05 -3.15
C MET A 117 12.85 -4.67 -2.81
N ALA A 118 11.76 -4.61 -2.03
CA ALA A 118 11.12 -3.34 -1.65
C ALA A 118 11.81 -2.63 -0.47
N LEU A 119 12.53 -3.36 0.38
CA LEU A 119 13.16 -2.81 1.58
C LEU A 119 14.33 -1.85 1.28
N PRO A 120 15.29 -2.13 0.38
CA PRO A 120 16.39 -1.23 0.09
C PRO A 120 15.97 0.18 -0.36
N PRO A 121 15.06 0.36 -1.35
CA PRO A 121 14.62 1.70 -1.74
C PRO A 121 13.85 2.39 -0.61
N ALA A 122 13.02 1.67 0.16
CA ALA A 122 12.34 2.22 1.32
C ALA A 122 13.33 2.73 2.38
N ALA A 123 14.32 1.90 2.73
CA ALA A 123 15.38 2.21 3.68
C ALA A 123 16.17 3.45 3.23
N LEU A 124 16.50 3.55 1.94
CA LEU A 124 17.22 4.69 1.38
C LEU A 124 16.42 5.99 1.49
N VAL A 125 15.12 6.00 1.13
CA VAL A 125 14.26 7.19 1.33
C VAL A 125 14.21 7.57 2.80
N THR A 126 13.97 6.62 3.70
CA THR A 126 13.89 6.93 5.14
C THR A 126 15.21 7.39 5.73
N GLY A 127 16.32 6.77 5.33
CA GLY A 127 17.65 7.09 5.81
C GLY A 127 18.07 8.49 5.37
N VAL A 128 17.81 8.88 4.12
CA VAL A 128 18.18 10.20 3.61
C VAL A 128 17.12 11.24 3.94
N ALA A 129 15.93 11.12 3.35
CA ALA A 129 14.88 12.12 3.48
C ALA A 129 14.33 12.18 4.91
N GLY A 130 14.12 11.02 5.53
CA GLY A 130 13.58 10.94 6.89
C GLY A 130 14.50 11.56 7.94
N THR A 131 15.81 11.30 7.89
CA THR A 131 16.77 11.88 8.86
C THR A 131 16.92 13.39 8.67
N VAL A 132 16.94 13.89 7.42
CA VAL A 132 16.99 15.32 7.13
C VAL A 132 15.74 16.03 7.65
N LEU A 133 14.55 15.47 7.41
CA LEU A 133 13.29 16.00 7.95
C LEU A 133 13.28 15.99 9.48
N TRP A 134 13.74 14.91 10.11
CA TRP A 134 13.84 14.81 11.56
C TRP A 134 14.75 15.90 12.13
N ARG A 135 15.99 16.00 11.61
CA ARG A 135 16.99 16.99 12.04
C ARG A 135 16.46 18.42 11.86
N SER A 136 15.84 18.71 10.73
CA SER A 136 15.24 20.01 10.44
C SER A 136 14.15 20.38 11.45
N VAL A 137 13.27 19.43 11.78
CA VAL A 137 12.19 19.64 12.75
C VAL A 137 12.74 19.87 14.14
N VAL A 138 13.68 19.05 14.60
CA VAL A 138 14.32 19.22 15.92
C VAL A 138 15.05 20.56 16.00
N HIS A 139 15.83 20.90 14.99
CA HIS A 139 16.54 22.18 14.94
C HIS A 139 15.57 23.36 15.02
N ARG A 140 14.47 23.37 14.24
CA ARG A 140 13.46 24.44 14.28
C ARG A 140 12.74 24.54 15.63
N ILE A 141 12.56 23.43 16.34
CA ILE A 141 12.01 23.43 17.70
C ILE A 141 12.99 24.10 18.66
N LEU A 142 14.28 23.75 18.58
CA LEU A 142 15.34 24.32 19.41
C LEU A 142 15.57 25.81 19.13
N THR A 143 15.50 26.24 17.85
CA THR A 143 15.70 27.64 17.44
C THR A 143 14.41 28.47 17.38
N ARG A 144 13.29 27.95 17.90
CA ARG A 144 11.97 28.63 17.96
C ARG A 144 11.45 29.13 16.60
N ARG A 145 11.87 28.51 15.50
CA ARG A 145 11.43 28.92 14.16
C ARG A 145 10.06 28.35 13.80
N ARG A 146 9.46 28.93 12.76
CA ARG A 146 8.18 28.46 12.22
C ARG A 146 8.26 26.97 11.85
N ARG A 147 7.20 26.24 12.21
CA ARG A 147 7.04 24.80 11.99
C ARG A 147 7.21 24.43 10.50
N LEU A 148 7.99 23.39 10.25
CA LEU A 148 8.11 22.78 8.93
C LEU A 148 6.85 21.94 8.63
N SER A 149 6.21 22.18 7.49
CA SER A 149 5.03 21.40 7.07
C SER A 149 5.38 20.05 6.45
N GLY A 150 6.61 19.87 5.96
CA GLY A 150 7.03 18.69 5.20
C GLY A 150 6.47 18.61 3.77
N ALA A 151 5.34 19.27 3.48
CA ALA A 151 4.67 19.18 2.19
C ALA A 151 5.54 19.58 0.99
N TRP A 152 6.34 20.64 1.11
CA TRP A 152 7.23 21.04 0.01
C TRP A 152 8.32 19.99 -0.28
N ALA A 153 8.94 19.46 0.77
CA ALA A 153 9.93 18.40 0.65
C ALA A 153 9.32 17.12 0.04
N GLY A 154 8.12 16.75 0.49
CA GLY A 154 7.39 15.60 -0.04
C GLY A 154 6.96 15.76 -1.50
N LEU A 155 6.60 16.97 -1.93
CA LEU A 155 6.30 17.28 -3.33
C LEU A 155 7.52 17.02 -4.21
N TRP A 156 8.69 17.53 -3.83
CA TRP A 156 9.93 17.29 -4.58
C TRP A 156 10.33 15.82 -4.58
N LEU A 157 10.21 15.14 -3.44
CA LEU A 157 10.47 13.71 -3.33
C LEU A 157 9.61 12.90 -4.31
N GLY A 158 8.29 13.09 -4.28
CA GLY A 158 7.39 12.35 -5.15
C GLY A 158 7.46 12.79 -6.63
N THR A 159 7.80 14.05 -6.91
CA THR A 159 8.11 14.49 -8.28
C THR A 159 9.35 13.77 -8.80
N GLY A 160 10.40 13.64 -7.98
CA GLY A 160 11.59 12.84 -8.30
C GLY A 160 11.24 11.39 -8.58
N MET A 161 10.40 10.77 -7.75
CA MET A 161 9.92 9.39 -7.99
C MET A 161 9.22 9.25 -9.34
N THR A 162 8.31 10.18 -9.66
CA THR A 162 7.56 10.19 -10.93
C THR A 162 8.50 10.31 -12.13
N VAL A 163 9.45 11.24 -12.05
CA VAL A 163 10.47 11.45 -13.10
C VAL A 163 11.36 10.22 -13.24
N GLY A 164 11.75 9.59 -12.12
CA GLY A 164 12.51 8.34 -12.12
C GLY A 164 11.79 7.20 -12.85
N GLU A 165 10.46 7.07 -12.68
CA GLU A 165 9.67 6.04 -13.39
C GLU A 165 9.60 6.30 -14.90
N LEU A 166 9.44 7.57 -15.30
CA LEU A 166 9.42 7.95 -16.71
C LEU A 166 10.77 7.65 -17.38
N PHE A 167 11.89 7.98 -16.73
CA PHE A 167 13.23 7.68 -17.27
C PHE A 167 13.61 6.21 -17.19
N GLY A 168 13.02 5.45 -16.26
CA GLY A 168 13.19 3.99 -16.18
C GLY A 168 12.53 3.25 -17.34
N ASN A 169 11.74 3.93 -18.18
CA ASN A 169 10.93 3.37 -19.26
C ASN A 169 10.03 2.20 -18.80
N ARG A 170 9.64 2.20 -17.52
CA ARG A 170 8.81 1.14 -16.93
C ARG A 170 7.33 1.38 -17.10
N VAL A 171 6.94 2.64 -17.05
CA VAL A 171 5.54 3.10 -17.06
C VAL A 171 5.12 3.61 -18.45
N ALA A 172 6.08 3.73 -19.37
CA ALA A 172 5.84 4.23 -20.71
C ALA A 172 6.56 3.36 -21.76
N ILE A 173 6.44 2.04 -21.65
CA ILE A 173 7.06 1.09 -22.58
C ILE A 173 6.52 1.40 -23.99
N HIS A 174 7.36 2.00 -24.84
CA HIS A 174 7.05 2.50 -26.20
C HIS A 174 6.19 3.78 -26.30
N ARG A 175 6.02 4.54 -25.21
CA ARG A 175 5.27 5.81 -25.21
C ARG A 175 6.03 6.90 -24.46
N TRP A 176 5.72 8.16 -24.74
CA TRP A 176 6.29 9.29 -23.98
C TRP A 176 5.56 9.54 -22.64
N LEU A 177 4.33 9.01 -22.49
CA LEU A 177 3.46 9.22 -21.34
C LEU A 177 2.88 7.90 -20.84
N PRO A 178 2.56 7.79 -19.53
CA PRO A 178 1.83 6.66 -18.97
C PRO A 178 0.51 6.43 -19.70
N GLY A 179 0.04 5.19 -19.74
CA GLY A 179 -1.33 4.88 -20.17
C GLY A 179 -2.37 5.58 -19.29
N GLU A 180 -2.08 5.74 -18.00
CA GLU A 180 -2.93 6.41 -17.01
C GLU A 180 -2.12 7.43 -16.17
N PRO A 181 -2.03 8.72 -16.58
CA PRO A 181 -1.22 9.71 -15.86
C PRO A 181 -1.70 9.97 -14.43
N LEU A 182 -2.97 9.69 -14.14
CA LEU A 182 -3.53 9.78 -12.78
C LEU A 182 -2.88 8.79 -11.81
N VAL A 183 -2.43 7.62 -12.29
CA VAL A 183 -1.73 6.64 -11.44
C VAL A 183 -0.34 7.14 -11.05
N ALA A 184 0.32 7.88 -11.95
CA ALA A 184 1.61 8.51 -11.64
C ALA A 184 1.50 9.58 -10.53
N LEU A 185 0.34 10.24 -10.38
CA LEU A 185 0.10 11.16 -9.26
C LEU A 185 0.22 10.47 -7.90
N LEU A 186 -0.01 9.16 -7.82
CA LEU A 186 0.11 8.41 -6.57
C LEU A 186 1.55 8.43 -6.02
N LEU A 187 2.58 8.47 -6.87
CA LEU A 187 3.98 8.63 -6.44
C LEU A 187 4.21 9.98 -5.78
N VAL A 188 3.62 11.04 -6.34
CA VAL A 188 3.66 12.39 -5.76
C VAL A 188 2.97 12.41 -4.40
N LEU A 189 1.79 11.79 -4.31
CA LEU A 189 1.03 11.68 -3.07
C LEU A 189 1.73 10.82 -2.01
N ALA A 190 2.45 9.76 -2.41
CA ALA A 190 3.25 8.95 -1.51
C ALA A 190 4.39 9.77 -0.90
N GLY A 191 5.15 10.52 -1.71
CA GLY A 191 6.21 11.42 -1.24
C GLY A 191 5.68 12.52 -0.31
N LEU A 192 4.55 13.15 -0.65
CA LEU A 192 3.87 14.13 0.17
C LEU A 192 3.44 13.57 1.53
N THR A 193 2.76 12.43 1.51
CA THR A 193 2.26 11.75 2.71
C THR A 193 3.41 11.35 3.63
N PHE A 194 4.45 10.75 3.07
CA PHE A 194 5.67 10.38 3.78
C PHE A 194 6.28 11.58 4.52
N ALA A 195 6.61 12.65 3.80
CA ALA A 195 7.28 13.80 4.40
C ALA A 195 6.39 14.52 5.43
N TRP A 196 5.08 14.57 5.15
CA TRP A 196 4.13 15.19 6.06
C TRP A 196 3.95 14.38 7.34
N TRP A 197 3.87 13.06 7.24
CA TRP A 197 3.77 12.16 8.39
C TRP A 197 5.04 12.21 9.24
N VAL A 198 6.22 12.05 8.62
CA VAL A 198 7.51 12.11 9.32
C VAL A 198 7.66 13.43 10.07
N THR A 199 7.41 14.57 9.42
CA THR A 199 7.54 15.88 10.09
C THR A 199 6.57 16.08 11.25
N GLN A 200 5.34 15.59 11.16
CA GLN A 200 4.39 15.65 12.28
C GLN A 200 4.81 14.74 13.43
N CYS A 201 5.24 13.52 13.15
CA CYS A 201 5.71 12.56 14.13
C CYS A 201 7.00 13.02 14.81
N SER A 202 7.98 13.53 14.05
CA SER A 202 9.21 14.14 14.60
C SER A 202 8.89 15.28 15.55
N HIS A 203 7.98 16.17 15.14
CA HIS A 203 7.62 17.32 15.96
C HIS A 203 6.89 16.89 17.25
N LEU A 204 6.03 15.88 17.15
CA LEU A 204 5.31 15.31 18.28
C LEU A 204 6.27 14.68 19.28
N TRP A 205 7.13 13.76 18.81
CA TRP A 205 8.06 13.04 19.66
C TRP A 205 9.15 13.94 20.25
N ALA A 206 9.67 14.92 19.50
CA ALA A 206 10.66 15.86 20.01
C ALA A 206 10.15 16.70 21.20
N ILE A 207 8.84 16.97 21.26
CA ILE A 207 8.24 17.73 22.37
C ILE A 207 7.98 16.86 23.60
N VAL A 208 7.63 15.57 23.42
CA VAL A 208 7.20 14.72 24.53
C VAL A 208 8.34 13.88 25.11
N TRP A 209 9.36 13.55 24.33
CA TRP A 209 10.38 12.58 24.72
C TRP A 209 11.31 13.09 25.82
N ARG A 210 11.35 12.37 26.95
CA ARG A 210 12.19 12.70 28.12
C ARG A 210 13.58 12.07 28.11
N GLY A 211 13.92 11.19 27.18
CA GLY A 211 15.19 10.46 27.24
C GLY A 211 16.41 11.38 27.07
N PRO A 212 17.61 10.96 27.54
CA PRO A 212 18.84 11.70 27.37
C PRO A 212 19.26 11.82 25.89
N THR A 213 18.76 10.93 25.03
CA THR A 213 19.02 10.94 23.60
C THR A 213 17.70 10.94 22.82
N ILE A 214 17.65 11.69 21.71
CA ILE A 214 16.50 11.74 20.79
C ILE A 214 16.50 10.61 19.76
N ARG A 215 17.49 9.71 19.83
CA ARG A 215 17.69 8.61 18.87
C ARG A 215 16.58 7.56 18.90
N PRO A 216 16.09 7.08 20.06
CA PRO A 216 15.03 6.06 20.07
C PRO A 216 13.74 6.49 19.35
N PRO A 217 13.14 7.67 19.62
CA PRO A 217 11.95 8.08 18.90
C PRO A 217 12.23 8.39 17.42
N MET A 218 13.45 8.83 17.09
CA MET A 218 13.88 8.98 15.69
C MET A 218 13.84 7.62 14.98
N MET A 219 14.47 6.59 15.55
CA MET A 219 14.47 5.24 14.97
C MET A 219 13.05 4.67 14.88
N LEU A 220 12.21 4.88 15.88
CA LEU A 220 10.81 4.43 15.86
C LEU A 220 10.03 5.06 14.69
N VAL A 221 10.15 6.38 14.50
CA VAL A 221 9.46 7.09 13.40
C VAL A 221 10.03 6.68 12.05
N LEU A 222 11.35 6.56 11.92
CA LEU A 222 11.99 6.17 10.65
C LEU A 222 11.71 4.71 10.30
N ALA A 223 11.76 3.79 11.25
CA ALA A 223 11.38 2.39 11.03
C ALA A 223 9.92 2.29 10.58
N GLY A 224 9.02 3.05 11.20
CA GLY A 224 7.63 3.04 10.82
C GLY A 224 7.36 3.62 9.43
N ALA A 225 8.07 4.69 9.07
CA ALA A 225 8.01 5.24 7.71
C ALA A 225 8.63 4.29 6.67
N CYS A 226 9.66 3.53 7.06
CA CYS A 226 10.35 2.57 6.19
C CYS A 226 9.40 1.40 5.87
N LEU A 227 8.72 0.87 6.90
CA LEU A 227 7.70 -0.16 6.72
C LEU A 227 6.59 0.29 5.76
N ALA A 228 6.10 1.51 5.92
CA ALA A 228 5.07 2.06 5.05
C ALA A 228 5.55 2.23 3.59
N LEU A 229 6.77 2.72 3.38
CA LEU A 229 7.35 2.82 2.05
C LEU A 229 7.69 1.45 1.43
N CYS A 230 8.06 0.47 2.24
CA CYS A 230 8.31 -0.89 1.78
C CYS A 230 7.01 -1.52 1.26
N ALA A 231 5.92 -1.40 2.01
CA ALA A 231 4.60 -1.83 1.55
C ALA A 231 4.18 -1.10 0.26
N TRP A 232 4.45 0.21 0.18
CA TRP A 232 4.17 1.02 -1.01
C TRP A 232 4.98 0.58 -2.23
N PHE A 233 6.30 0.42 -2.10
CA PHE A 233 7.17 0.02 -3.22
C PHE A 233 6.91 -1.40 -3.69
N TRP A 234 6.57 -2.32 -2.78
CA TRP A 234 6.08 -3.64 -3.15
C TRP A 234 4.82 -3.50 -4.02
N TRP A 235 3.76 -2.86 -3.50
CA TRP A 235 2.52 -2.69 -4.25
C TRP A 235 2.73 -2.00 -5.59
N TRP A 236 3.56 -0.96 -5.61
CA TRP A 236 3.85 -0.21 -6.82
C TRP A 236 4.48 -1.09 -7.90
N GLN A 237 5.46 -1.94 -7.56
CA GLN A 237 6.11 -2.80 -8.56
C GLN A 237 5.19 -3.94 -9.03
N THR A 238 4.41 -4.54 -8.15
CA THR A 238 3.56 -5.68 -8.53
C THR A 238 2.28 -5.26 -9.25
N SER A 239 1.74 -4.08 -8.91
CA SER A 239 0.42 -3.64 -9.37
C SER A 239 0.45 -2.22 -9.95
N GLY A 240 1.06 -1.27 -9.23
CA GLY A 240 1.06 0.14 -9.64
C GLY A 240 1.63 0.41 -11.03
N VAL A 241 2.75 -0.24 -11.39
CA VAL A 241 3.37 -0.15 -12.72
C VAL A 241 2.44 -0.70 -13.81
N ILE A 242 1.75 -1.82 -13.55
CA ILE A 242 0.78 -2.39 -14.49
C ILE A 242 -0.40 -1.43 -14.69
N LEU A 243 -0.94 -0.90 -13.59
CA LEU A 243 -2.04 0.08 -13.62
C LEU A 243 -1.66 1.35 -14.36
N ALA A 244 -0.42 1.82 -14.23
CA ALA A 244 0.05 3.04 -14.87
C ALA A 244 0.32 2.86 -16.38
N ASN A 245 0.70 1.64 -16.80
CA ASN A 245 0.96 1.30 -18.21
C ASN A 245 -0.32 1.05 -19.01
N ALA A 246 -1.29 0.34 -18.43
CA ALA A 246 -2.47 -0.15 -19.15
C ALA A 246 -3.48 0.99 -19.40
N PRO A 247 -3.62 1.48 -20.65
CA PRO A 247 -4.52 2.60 -20.94
C PRO A 247 -5.98 2.17 -20.76
N GLY A 248 -6.78 3.02 -20.12
CA GLY A 248 -8.20 2.74 -19.91
C GLY A 248 -8.45 1.65 -18.88
N LEU A 249 -7.44 1.13 -18.19
CA LEU A 249 -7.65 0.14 -17.12
C LEU A 249 -8.49 0.74 -15.99
N LEU A 250 -8.35 2.04 -15.69
CA LEU A 250 -9.21 2.69 -14.69
C LEU A 250 -10.66 2.85 -15.19
N ALA A 251 -10.87 3.01 -16.49
CA ALA A 251 -12.19 3.17 -17.10
C ALA A 251 -12.89 1.81 -17.37
N ASN A 252 -12.11 0.81 -17.75
CA ASN A 252 -12.48 -0.52 -18.23
C ASN A 252 -11.75 -1.62 -17.41
N LEU A 253 -11.68 -1.41 -16.10
CA LEU A 253 -11.12 -2.35 -15.12
C LEU A 253 -11.68 -3.77 -15.23
N PRO A 254 -12.97 -3.96 -15.52
CA PRO A 254 -13.47 -5.30 -15.59
C PRO A 254 -13.08 -5.71 -17.03
N GLY A 255 -11.96 -6.43 -17.15
CA GLY A 255 -11.28 -6.71 -18.43
C GLY A 255 -12.23 -7.23 -19.51
N PRO A 256 -11.77 -7.33 -20.78
CA PRO A 256 -12.61 -7.80 -21.89
C PRO A 256 -13.26 -9.15 -21.53
N GLY A 257 -14.53 -9.13 -21.10
CA GLY A 257 -15.14 -10.28 -20.43
C GLY A 257 -16.22 -9.97 -19.38
N SER A 258 -16.30 -8.75 -18.84
CA SER A 258 -17.12 -8.45 -17.66
C SER A 258 -18.47 -7.76 -17.91
N GLU A 259 -18.70 -7.15 -19.07
CA GLU A 259 -19.91 -6.32 -19.30
C GLU A 259 -21.21 -7.16 -19.41
N GLY A 260 -21.18 -8.45 -19.05
CA GLY A 260 -22.35 -9.33 -19.00
C GLY A 260 -22.77 -9.76 -17.58
N LEU A 261 -21.89 -9.67 -16.58
CA LEU A 261 -22.12 -10.41 -15.33
C LEU A 261 -23.18 -9.80 -14.41
N LEU A 262 -23.40 -8.48 -14.50
CA LEU A 262 -24.11 -7.72 -13.46
C LEU A 262 -25.26 -6.87 -14.02
N VAL A 263 -25.79 -7.24 -15.20
CA VAL A 263 -26.98 -6.61 -15.77
C VAL A 263 -28.22 -7.15 -15.07
N GLY A 264 -28.68 -6.41 -14.05
CA GLY A 264 -30.06 -6.55 -13.60
C GLY A 264 -31.02 -6.30 -14.78
N PRO A 265 -32.17 -6.97 -14.87
CA PRO A 265 -33.08 -6.89 -16.02
C PRO A 265 -33.70 -5.50 -16.19
N ALA A 266 -33.64 -4.65 -15.15
CA ALA A 266 -34.04 -3.25 -15.18
C ALA A 266 -32.84 -2.29 -15.30
N GLY A 267 -31.59 -2.79 -15.31
CA GLY A 267 -30.39 -1.96 -15.36
C GLY A 267 -30.09 -1.13 -14.09
N GLU A 268 -31.02 -0.99 -13.15
CA GLU A 268 -30.94 -0.07 -12.01
C GLU A 268 -29.66 -0.18 -11.16
N TYR A 269 -29.12 -1.39 -10.99
CA TYR A 269 -27.94 -1.64 -10.15
C TYR A 269 -26.63 -1.76 -10.92
N THR A 270 -26.68 -1.71 -12.26
CA THR A 270 -25.48 -1.88 -13.12
C THR A 270 -24.43 -0.82 -12.84
N ALA A 271 -24.84 0.43 -12.70
CA ALA A 271 -23.93 1.53 -12.39
C ALA A 271 -23.28 1.34 -11.02
N ILE A 272 -24.05 0.97 -10.00
CA ILE A 272 -23.52 0.74 -8.64
C ILE A 272 -22.53 -0.42 -8.65
N LEU A 273 -22.89 -1.54 -9.25
CA LEU A 273 -22.04 -2.73 -9.35
C LEU A 273 -20.75 -2.45 -10.15
N ALA A 274 -20.85 -1.76 -11.28
CA ALA A 274 -19.69 -1.36 -12.07
C ALA A 274 -18.79 -0.39 -11.30
N THR A 275 -19.37 0.58 -10.56
CA THR A 275 -18.56 1.48 -9.71
C THR A 275 -17.92 0.75 -8.54
N ALA A 276 -18.63 -0.20 -7.93
CA ALA A 276 -18.11 -1.03 -6.85
C ALA A 276 -16.94 -1.89 -7.34
N GLU A 277 -17.09 -2.54 -8.48
CA GLU A 277 -16.05 -3.36 -9.09
C GLU A 277 -14.82 -2.52 -9.48
N ARG A 278 -15.03 -1.38 -10.15
CA ARG A 278 -13.95 -0.42 -10.48
C ARG A 278 -13.23 0.10 -9.25
N ALA A 279 -13.93 0.30 -8.13
CA ALA A 279 -13.33 0.74 -6.88
C ALA A 279 -12.60 -0.40 -6.15
N VAL A 280 -13.18 -1.60 -6.12
CA VAL A 280 -12.68 -2.75 -5.35
C VAL A 280 -11.49 -3.42 -6.02
N ALA A 281 -11.51 -3.62 -7.33
CA ALA A 281 -10.46 -4.34 -8.04
C ALA A 281 -9.04 -3.73 -7.92
N PRO A 282 -8.80 -2.39 -7.95
CA PRO A 282 -7.47 -1.88 -7.65
C PRO A 282 -7.10 -2.07 -6.17
N LEU A 283 -8.09 -2.12 -5.27
CA LEU A 283 -7.86 -2.26 -3.83
C LEU A 283 -7.56 -3.69 -3.40
N THR A 284 -8.11 -4.70 -4.09
CA THR A 284 -7.76 -6.10 -3.81
C THR A 284 -6.27 -6.34 -3.97
N THR A 285 -5.63 -5.65 -4.93
CA THR A 285 -4.17 -5.70 -5.12
C THR A 285 -3.40 -5.06 -3.97
N THR A 286 -3.96 -4.03 -3.30
CA THR A 286 -3.31 -3.39 -2.15
C THR A 286 -3.28 -4.30 -0.91
N VAL A 287 -4.32 -5.11 -0.72
CA VAL A 287 -4.40 -6.07 0.40
C VAL A 287 -3.58 -7.33 0.13
N ALA A 288 -3.31 -7.63 -1.13
CA ALA A 288 -2.39 -8.71 -1.49
C ALA A 288 -0.95 -8.47 -1.00
N VAL A 289 -0.61 -7.25 -0.55
CA VAL A 289 0.67 -6.93 0.09
C VAL A 289 0.55 -7.18 1.61
N PRO A 290 1.15 -8.25 2.16
CA PRO A 290 1.07 -8.58 3.59
C PRO A 290 1.59 -7.48 4.51
N LEU A 291 2.50 -6.62 4.01
CA LEU A 291 3.03 -5.47 4.76
C LEU A 291 2.06 -4.28 4.86
N ALA A 292 0.99 -4.24 4.06
CA ALA A 292 0.09 -3.08 4.02
C ALA A 292 -0.62 -2.85 5.36
N LEU A 293 -1.12 -3.92 6.00
CA LEU A 293 -1.83 -3.81 7.28
C LEU A 293 -0.91 -3.44 8.45
N PRO A 294 0.28 -4.08 8.62
CA PRO A 294 1.29 -3.61 9.56
C PRO A 294 1.70 -2.14 9.34
N ALA A 295 1.90 -1.74 8.07
CA ALA A 295 2.23 -0.36 7.73
C ALA A 295 1.13 0.61 8.17
N VAL A 296 -0.14 0.31 7.87
CA VAL A 296 -1.26 1.13 8.31
C VAL A 296 -1.32 1.21 9.83
N ALA A 297 -1.20 0.07 10.55
CA ALA A 297 -1.19 0.05 12.01
C ALA A 297 -0.12 1.00 12.59
N VAL A 298 1.10 0.92 12.07
CA VAL A 298 2.23 1.74 12.50
C VAL A 298 2.00 3.24 12.26
N LEU A 299 1.34 3.64 11.16
CA LEU A 299 1.08 5.04 10.83
C LEU A 299 0.25 5.78 11.89
N TRP A 300 -0.54 5.09 12.70
CA TRP A 300 -1.30 5.72 13.79
C TRP A 300 -0.89 5.24 15.19
N VAL A 301 -0.33 4.04 15.35
CA VAL A 301 0.23 3.56 16.63
C VAL A 301 1.45 4.37 17.05
N VAL A 302 2.42 4.59 16.15
CA VAL A 302 3.66 5.33 16.47
C VAL A 302 3.37 6.73 17.00
N PRO A 303 2.51 7.55 16.38
CA PRO A 303 2.16 8.83 16.99
C PRO A 303 1.37 8.65 18.28
N LEU A 304 0.41 7.70 18.39
CA LEU A 304 -0.35 7.46 19.62
C LEU A 304 0.52 7.11 20.83
N LEU A 305 1.62 6.37 20.62
CA LEU A 305 2.58 6.06 21.68
C LEU A 305 3.19 7.32 22.30
N ALA A 306 3.31 8.43 21.57
CA ALA A 306 3.74 9.69 22.17
C ALA A 306 2.76 10.20 23.24
N TRP A 307 1.48 9.80 23.20
CA TRP A 307 0.50 10.17 24.23
C TRP A 307 0.63 9.35 25.53
N THR A 308 1.42 8.27 25.58
CA THR A 308 1.65 7.48 26.81
C THR A 308 2.86 7.95 27.61
N VAL A 309 3.78 8.65 26.93
CA VAL A 309 4.99 9.25 27.50
C VAL A 309 4.64 10.56 28.22
N HIS A 310 5.26 10.81 29.38
CA HIS A 310 5.04 12.05 30.12
C HIS A 310 5.75 13.24 29.43
N PRO A 311 5.13 14.42 29.35
CA PRO A 311 5.75 15.61 28.75
C PRO A 311 6.99 16.03 29.55
N LEU A 312 8.08 16.43 28.88
CA LEU A 312 9.30 16.92 29.53
C LEU A 312 9.00 18.03 30.57
N PRO A 313 9.62 17.99 31.76
CA PRO A 313 9.68 19.17 32.61
C PRO A 313 10.50 20.25 31.90
N SER A 314 10.00 21.49 31.92
CA SER A 314 10.59 22.67 31.25
C SER A 314 12.07 22.91 31.58
N GLY A 315 12.55 22.43 32.73
CA GLY A 315 13.94 22.58 33.18
C GLY A 315 15.01 21.95 32.28
N ARG A 316 14.71 20.94 31.44
CA ARG A 316 15.74 20.31 30.59
C ARG A 316 16.01 21.05 29.29
N VAL A 317 15.05 21.84 28.80
CA VAL A 317 15.27 22.75 27.67
C VAL A 317 16.26 23.86 28.07
N ARG A 318 16.22 24.25 29.35
CA ARG A 318 17.11 25.25 29.96
C ARG A 318 18.59 24.88 29.85
N SER A 319 18.95 23.61 30.05
CA SER A 319 20.35 23.16 29.97
C SER A 319 20.90 23.09 28.54
N ALA A 320 20.03 23.03 27.52
CA ALA A 320 20.46 22.92 26.12
C ALA A 320 20.56 24.29 25.41
N ALA A 321 19.96 25.35 25.97
CA ALA A 321 19.98 26.70 25.43
C ALA A 321 20.00 27.74 26.58
N PRO A 322 21.14 27.85 27.30
CA PRO A 322 21.24 28.65 28.53
C PRO A 322 20.96 30.15 28.32
N ASP A 323 21.14 30.68 27.11
CA ASP A 323 20.97 32.11 26.81
C ASP A 323 19.53 32.53 26.46
N THR A 324 18.54 31.64 26.57
CA THR A 324 17.16 31.99 26.18
C THR A 324 16.26 32.35 27.38
N ASP A 325 15.79 33.60 27.37
CA ASP A 325 14.95 34.23 28.40
C ASP A 325 13.74 33.37 28.82
N GLU A 326 13.60 33.17 30.14
CA GLU A 326 12.74 32.17 30.79
C GLU A 326 11.24 32.48 30.64
N SER A 327 10.89 33.76 30.53
CA SER A 327 9.52 34.27 30.40
C SER A 327 8.89 34.05 29.02
N ALA A 328 9.68 33.61 28.03
CA ALA A 328 9.27 33.55 26.63
C ALA A 328 9.04 32.13 26.08
N ILE A 329 9.05 31.08 26.90
CA ILE A 329 8.73 29.71 26.47
C ILE A 329 7.24 29.43 26.72
N PRO A 330 6.36 29.57 25.72
CA PRO A 330 4.99 29.13 25.87
C PRO A 330 4.97 27.61 26.05
N ASP A 331 4.53 27.16 27.22
CA ASP A 331 4.14 25.78 27.45
C ASP A 331 2.99 25.45 26.49
N VAL A 332 3.30 24.88 25.33
CA VAL A 332 2.27 24.47 24.39
C VAL A 332 1.83 23.06 24.75
N PRO A 333 0.63 22.87 25.33
CA PRO A 333 0.12 21.55 25.63
C PRO A 333 -0.09 20.74 24.35
N LEU A 334 0.07 19.42 24.47
CA LEU A 334 -0.33 18.47 23.43
C LEU A 334 -1.81 18.64 23.11
N PRO A 335 -2.22 18.45 21.84
CA PRO A 335 -3.63 18.49 21.50
C PRO A 335 -4.40 17.41 22.28
N PRO A 336 -5.60 17.74 22.79
CA PRO A 336 -6.38 16.80 23.59
C PRO A 336 -6.86 15.64 22.72
N LEU A 337 -6.32 14.44 22.97
CA LEU A 337 -6.66 13.21 22.24
C LEU A 337 -8.17 12.91 22.26
N ARG A 338 -8.84 13.30 23.35
CA ARG A 338 -10.30 13.18 23.52
C ARG A 338 -11.08 13.74 22.34
N ARG A 339 -10.64 14.84 21.71
CA ARG A 339 -11.37 15.43 20.57
C ARG A 339 -11.32 14.55 19.33
N ALA A 340 -10.15 13.99 19.02
CA ALA A 340 -10.00 13.08 17.88
C ALA A 340 -10.75 11.76 18.12
N LEU A 341 -10.67 11.22 19.34
CA LEU A 341 -11.38 10.00 19.70
C LEU A 341 -12.89 10.17 19.75
N LEU A 342 -13.39 11.29 20.29
CA LEU A 342 -14.83 11.58 20.30
C LEU A 342 -15.36 11.76 18.88
N ALA A 343 -14.62 12.46 18.00
CA ALA A 343 -14.98 12.54 16.58
C ALA A 343 -14.99 11.15 15.91
N GLY A 344 -14.01 10.30 16.24
CA GLY A 344 -13.96 8.92 15.79
C GLY A 344 -15.12 8.06 16.26
N LEU A 345 -15.47 8.11 17.56
CA LEU A 345 -16.60 7.37 18.13
C LEU A 345 -17.93 7.83 17.53
N LEU A 346 -18.14 9.14 17.37
CA LEU A 346 -19.33 9.67 16.70
C LEU A 346 -19.37 9.26 15.22
N GLY A 347 -18.23 9.24 14.53
CA GLY A 347 -18.13 8.66 13.19
C GLY A 347 -18.46 7.17 13.15
N GLY A 348 -18.05 6.41 14.18
CA GLY A 348 -18.42 5.00 14.35
C GLY A 348 -19.92 4.80 14.53
N VAL A 349 -20.58 5.65 15.32
CA VAL A 349 -22.05 5.66 15.44
C VAL A 349 -22.70 5.95 14.08
N LEU A 350 -22.17 6.91 13.32
CA LEU A 350 -22.65 7.20 11.97
C LEU A 350 -22.47 5.99 11.03
N CYS A 351 -21.37 5.25 11.14
CA CYS A 351 -21.16 3.99 10.41
C CYS A 351 -22.23 2.94 10.77
N TRP A 352 -22.59 2.81 12.06
CA TRP A 352 -23.63 1.87 12.50
C TRP A 352 -24.99 2.23 11.90
N VAL A 353 -25.37 3.51 11.98
CA VAL A 353 -26.60 4.00 11.37
C VAL A 353 -26.61 3.69 9.88
N GLY A 354 -25.51 3.98 9.17
CA GLY A 354 -25.39 3.67 7.74
C GLY A 354 -25.49 2.16 7.45
N ALA A 355 -24.86 1.30 8.24
CA ALA A 355 -24.96 -0.15 8.08
C ALA A 355 -26.37 -0.69 8.34
N VAL A 356 -27.06 -0.19 9.37
CA VAL A 356 -28.48 -0.50 9.64
C VAL A 356 -29.34 -0.04 8.48
N THR A 357 -29.12 1.16 7.93
CA THR A 357 -29.84 1.66 6.75
C THR A 357 -29.62 0.76 5.53
N VAL A 358 -28.38 0.33 5.27
CA VAL A 358 -28.09 -0.60 4.18
C VAL A 358 -28.79 -1.95 4.39
N LYS A 359 -28.77 -2.49 5.62
CA LYS A 359 -29.51 -3.73 5.93
C LYS A 359 -31.01 -3.57 5.77
N ALA A 360 -31.59 -2.49 6.27
CA ALA A 360 -33.02 -2.19 6.15
C ALA A 360 -33.43 -2.02 4.69
N HIS A 361 -32.61 -1.35 3.87
CA HIS A 361 -32.83 -1.21 2.44
C HIS A 361 -32.77 -2.55 1.71
N MET A 362 -31.75 -3.37 1.99
CA MET A 362 -31.63 -4.72 1.43
C MET A 362 -32.79 -5.64 1.85
N HIS A 363 -33.28 -5.49 3.09
CA HIS A 363 -34.43 -6.22 3.61
C HIS A 363 -35.73 -5.80 2.91
N ALA A 364 -35.95 -4.48 2.71
CA ALA A 364 -37.12 -3.97 2.01
C ALA A 364 -37.12 -4.32 0.52
N TRP A 365 -35.94 -4.31 -0.11
CA TRP A 365 -35.78 -4.63 -1.52
C TRP A 365 -35.97 -6.13 -1.83
N GLN A 366 -35.62 -7.02 -0.90
CA GLN A 366 -35.67 -8.49 -1.05
C GLN A 366 -35.17 -8.96 -2.42
N PRO A 367 -33.85 -8.93 -2.69
CA PRO A 367 -33.29 -9.21 -4.01
C PRO A 367 -33.95 -10.43 -4.66
N PRO A 368 -34.28 -10.39 -5.96
CA PRO A 368 -34.75 -11.56 -6.70
C PRO A 368 -33.82 -12.76 -6.46
N ALA A 369 -34.33 -13.99 -6.50
CA ALA A 369 -33.56 -15.19 -6.15
C ALA A 369 -32.18 -15.27 -6.85
N ARG A 370 -32.08 -14.84 -8.11
CA ARG A 370 -30.82 -14.78 -8.86
C ARG A 370 -29.75 -13.84 -8.26
N LEU A 371 -30.17 -12.80 -7.52
CA LEU A 371 -29.30 -11.81 -6.88
C LEU A 371 -29.05 -12.11 -5.40
N ARG A 372 -29.78 -13.05 -4.77
CA ARG A 372 -29.61 -13.37 -3.33
C ARG A 372 -28.26 -14.03 -2.99
N GLY A 373 -27.52 -14.51 -4.00
CA GLY A 373 -26.18 -15.07 -3.82
C GLY A 373 -25.09 -13.99 -3.75
N ILE A 374 -24.02 -14.22 -4.51
CA ILE A 374 -22.81 -13.40 -4.51
C ILE A 374 -23.11 -11.93 -4.84
N ALA A 375 -23.99 -11.64 -5.81
CA ALA A 375 -24.32 -10.27 -6.19
C ALA A 375 -24.93 -9.45 -5.04
N GLY A 376 -25.87 -10.02 -4.29
CA GLY A 376 -26.49 -9.38 -3.12
C GLY A 376 -25.50 -9.20 -1.98
N ALA A 377 -24.60 -10.17 -1.77
CA ALA A 377 -23.50 -10.02 -0.82
C ALA A 377 -22.54 -8.89 -1.22
N LEU A 378 -22.19 -8.77 -2.50
CA LEU A 378 -21.35 -7.69 -3.03
C LEU A 378 -22.03 -6.31 -2.91
N LEU A 379 -23.32 -6.21 -3.21
CA LEU A 379 -24.10 -4.98 -3.03
C LEU A 379 -24.14 -4.56 -1.56
N PHE A 380 -24.44 -5.50 -0.66
CA PHE A 380 -24.44 -5.27 0.78
C PHE A 380 -23.08 -4.79 1.27
N GLN A 381 -22.03 -5.51 0.89
CA GLN A 381 -20.65 -5.20 1.22
C GLN A 381 -20.23 -3.82 0.71
N HIS A 382 -20.60 -3.47 -0.52
CA HIS A 382 -20.31 -2.15 -1.08
C HIS A 382 -21.03 -1.05 -0.30
N GLY A 383 -22.32 -1.21 -0.05
CA GLY A 383 -23.11 -0.25 0.73
C GLY A 383 -22.56 -0.04 2.13
N VAL A 384 -22.20 -1.13 2.82
CA VAL A 384 -21.59 -1.08 4.15
C VAL A 384 -20.20 -0.45 4.12
N SER A 385 -19.37 -0.78 3.13
CA SER A 385 -18.04 -0.18 2.97
C SER A 385 -18.15 1.33 2.72
N ALA A 386 -19.09 1.76 1.87
CA ALA A 386 -19.37 3.16 1.62
C ALA A 386 -19.83 3.88 2.90
N ALA A 387 -20.74 3.30 3.67
CA ALA A 387 -21.18 3.84 4.96
C ALA A 387 -20.00 4.01 5.95
N LEU A 388 -19.13 3.00 6.03
CA LEU A 388 -17.94 3.02 6.89
C LEU A 388 -16.95 4.12 6.46
N LEU A 389 -16.73 4.28 5.17
CA LEU A 389 -15.86 5.32 4.61
C LEU A 389 -16.41 6.72 4.82
N VAL A 390 -17.72 6.92 4.64
CA VAL A 390 -18.38 8.20 4.92
C VAL A 390 -18.26 8.56 6.39
N GLY A 391 -18.55 7.63 7.31
CA GLY A 391 -18.39 7.86 8.75
C GLY A 391 -16.95 8.18 9.14
N ALA A 392 -15.98 7.46 8.57
CA ALA A 392 -14.55 7.72 8.78
C ALA A 392 -14.10 9.08 8.19
N ALA A 393 -14.59 9.46 7.01
CA ALA A 393 -14.32 10.75 6.39
C ALA A 393 -14.83 11.91 7.25
N VAL A 394 -16.08 11.81 7.73
CA VAL A 394 -16.69 12.79 8.62
C VAL A 394 -15.88 12.91 9.92
N ALA A 395 -15.50 11.78 10.54
CA ALA A 395 -14.64 11.78 11.72
C ALA A 395 -13.29 12.46 11.48
N ALA A 396 -12.63 12.15 10.35
CA ALA A 396 -11.34 12.73 9.97
C ALA A 396 -11.41 14.25 9.74
N LEU A 397 -12.46 14.70 9.04
CA LEU A 397 -12.72 16.12 8.78
C LEU A 397 -12.99 16.87 10.09
N VAL A 398 -13.91 16.36 10.91
CA VAL A 398 -14.25 16.96 12.22
C VAL A 398 -13.01 17.03 13.11
N ALA A 399 -12.24 15.95 13.23
CA ALA A 399 -11.00 15.96 14.02
C ALA A 399 -9.97 16.98 13.48
N SER A 400 -9.80 17.09 12.17
CA SER A 400 -8.89 18.06 11.54
C SER A 400 -9.32 19.52 11.74
N LEU A 401 -10.63 19.76 11.84
CA LEU A 401 -11.19 21.06 12.17
C LEU A 401 -11.07 21.36 13.67
N LEU A 402 -11.30 20.40 14.55
CA LEU A 402 -11.22 20.59 16.00
C LEU A 402 -9.79 20.77 16.51
N VAL A 403 -8.79 20.30 15.75
CA VAL A 403 -7.38 20.39 16.15
C VAL A 403 -6.62 21.41 15.29
N GLY A 404 -5.98 22.38 15.94
CA GLY A 404 -5.19 23.40 15.26
C GLY A 404 -3.84 22.89 14.74
N ARG A 405 -3.27 21.87 15.40
CA ARG A 405 -1.95 21.26 15.13
C ARG A 405 -2.09 19.76 14.86
N TYR A 406 -1.07 19.13 14.28
CA TYR A 406 -1.04 17.67 14.01
C TYR A 406 -2.30 17.10 13.31
N ARG A 407 -2.83 17.81 12.32
CA ARG A 407 -4.11 17.46 11.69
C ARG A 407 -4.11 16.09 11.03
N LEU A 408 -2.99 15.70 10.42
CA LEU A 408 -2.86 14.39 9.78
C LEU A 408 -2.99 13.28 10.83
N ILE A 409 -2.25 13.39 11.94
CA ILE A 409 -2.31 12.41 13.02
C ILE A 409 -3.72 12.36 13.64
N ALA A 410 -4.34 13.52 13.90
CA ALA A 410 -5.70 13.58 14.45
C ALA A 410 -6.74 12.96 13.49
N ALA A 411 -6.62 13.24 12.19
CA ALA A 411 -7.48 12.68 11.15
C ALA A 411 -7.34 11.16 11.07
N LEU A 412 -6.10 10.65 11.04
CA LEU A 412 -5.82 9.21 10.98
C LEU A 412 -6.39 8.50 12.21
N VAL A 413 -6.13 9.01 13.42
CA VAL A 413 -6.67 8.43 14.65
C VAL A 413 -8.21 8.43 14.62
N ALA A 414 -8.85 9.55 14.26
CA ALA A 414 -10.31 9.64 14.21
C ALA A 414 -10.91 8.71 13.13
N ALA A 415 -10.32 8.65 11.94
CA ALA A 415 -10.79 7.81 10.84
C ALA A 415 -10.70 6.31 11.20
N HIS A 416 -9.57 5.87 11.76
CA HIS A 416 -9.37 4.47 12.15
C HIS A 416 -10.23 4.07 13.34
N THR A 417 -10.39 4.96 14.32
CA THR A 417 -11.32 4.70 15.43
C THR A 417 -12.76 4.59 14.97
N ALA A 418 -13.20 5.45 14.03
CA ALA A 418 -14.52 5.35 13.40
C ALA A 418 -14.68 4.04 12.61
N ALA A 419 -13.66 3.63 11.84
CA ALA A 419 -13.68 2.41 11.05
C ALA A 419 -13.71 1.15 11.93
N LEU A 420 -12.89 1.08 12.99
CA LEU A 420 -12.87 -0.05 13.92
C LEU A 420 -14.19 -0.15 14.70
N ALA A 421 -14.69 0.96 15.23
CA ALA A 421 -15.98 0.99 15.92
C ALA A 421 -17.14 0.63 14.97
N GLY A 422 -17.12 1.20 13.76
CA GLY A 422 -18.10 0.92 12.71
C GLY A 422 -18.11 -0.55 12.29
N TYR A 423 -16.93 -1.11 12.01
CA TYR A 423 -16.77 -2.51 11.64
C TYR A 423 -17.21 -3.46 12.75
N GLY A 424 -16.89 -3.13 14.01
CA GLY A 424 -17.40 -3.89 15.16
C GLY A 424 -18.93 -3.96 15.17
N GLY A 425 -19.61 -2.86 14.85
CA GLY A 425 -21.07 -2.83 14.70
C GLY A 425 -21.58 -3.68 13.55
N VAL A 426 -20.99 -3.52 12.37
CA VAL A 426 -21.33 -4.32 11.18
C VAL A 426 -21.18 -5.81 11.48
N TRP A 427 -20.10 -6.20 12.16
CA TRP A 427 -19.86 -7.57 12.56
C TRP A 427 -20.94 -8.08 13.51
N VAL A 428 -21.28 -7.33 14.56
CA VAL A 428 -22.36 -7.71 15.50
C VAL A 428 -23.72 -7.81 14.78
N LEU A 429 -24.06 -6.81 13.95
CA LEU A 429 -25.31 -6.77 13.18
C LEU A 429 -25.41 -7.90 12.16
N SER A 430 -24.30 -8.30 11.55
CA SER A 430 -24.27 -9.39 10.57
C SER A 430 -24.21 -10.76 11.25
N ALA A 431 -23.54 -10.88 12.39
CA ALA A 431 -23.48 -12.12 13.17
C ALA A 431 -24.81 -12.46 13.85
N SER A 432 -25.68 -11.47 14.05
CA SER A 432 -27.05 -11.60 14.58
C SER A 432 -28.12 -11.54 13.48
N ASP A 433 -27.76 -11.76 12.22
CA ASP A 433 -28.72 -11.75 11.10
C ASP A 433 -29.86 -12.77 11.33
N GLY A 434 -31.09 -12.38 11.03
CA GLY A 434 -32.31 -13.17 11.30
C GLY A 434 -32.90 -12.99 12.71
N CYS A 435 -32.19 -12.42 13.68
CA CYS A 435 -32.72 -12.19 15.03
C CYS A 435 -33.53 -10.88 15.15
N ILE A 436 -33.21 -9.88 14.32
CA ILE A 436 -33.97 -8.64 14.24
C ILE A 436 -34.69 -8.65 12.89
N GLN A 437 -35.98 -8.98 12.90
CA GLN A 437 -36.78 -9.22 11.69
C GLN A 437 -36.74 -8.04 10.70
N GLY A 438 -36.75 -6.79 11.18
CA GLY A 438 -36.74 -5.61 10.31
C GLY A 438 -35.44 -5.35 9.54
N ILE A 439 -34.36 -6.08 9.82
CA ILE A 439 -33.05 -5.91 9.16
C ILE A 439 -32.38 -7.24 8.80
N SER A 440 -33.14 -8.33 8.72
CA SER A 440 -32.63 -9.65 8.32
C SER A 440 -32.42 -9.71 6.81
N THR A 441 -31.17 -9.83 6.35
CA THR A 441 -30.84 -9.74 4.91
C THR A 441 -30.50 -11.07 4.25
N PHE A 442 -29.80 -11.96 4.95
CA PHE A 442 -29.27 -13.21 4.39
C PHE A 442 -29.92 -14.45 5.00
N THR A 443 -30.33 -14.39 6.26
CA THR A 443 -30.96 -15.51 6.97
C THR A 443 -32.30 -15.12 7.55
N SER A 444 -33.32 -15.96 7.31
CA SER A 444 -34.64 -15.82 7.91
C SER A 444 -34.71 -16.38 9.33
N ALA A 445 -33.86 -17.35 9.67
CA ALA A 445 -33.76 -17.92 11.00
C ALA A 445 -32.77 -17.13 11.85
N CYS A 446 -33.17 -16.81 13.08
CA CYS A 446 -32.27 -16.23 14.08
C CYS A 446 -31.19 -17.25 14.47
N GLY A 447 -29.93 -16.84 14.36
CA GLY A 447 -28.80 -17.62 14.85
C GLY A 447 -27.53 -16.79 14.94
N TRP A 448 -26.72 -17.02 15.98
CA TRP A 448 -25.45 -16.34 16.18
C TRP A 448 -24.34 -16.99 15.33
N ARG A 449 -23.81 -16.26 14.32
CA ARG A 449 -22.85 -16.77 13.33
C ARG A 449 -21.56 -15.95 13.20
N PRO A 450 -20.83 -15.71 14.29
CA PRO A 450 -19.65 -14.83 14.29
C PRO A 450 -18.53 -15.30 13.36
N ALA A 451 -18.29 -16.61 13.26
CA ALA A 451 -17.21 -17.18 12.47
C ALA A 451 -17.44 -17.04 10.96
N ALA A 452 -18.67 -17.31 10.48
CA ALA A 452 -19.02 -17.18 9.08
C ALA A 452 -18.93 -15.71 8.61
N VAL A 453 -19.40 -14.78 9.44
CA VAL A 453 -19.31 -13.34 9.16
C VAL A 453 -17.86 -12.87 9.19
N TRP A 454 -17.06 -13.32 10.16
CA TRP A 454 -15.63 -13.00 10.18
C TRP A 454 -14.94 -13.46 8.90
N GLN A 455 -15.15 -14.71 8.47
CA GLN A 455 -14.56 -15.24 7.23
C GLN A 455 -15.00 -14.45 5.99
N ALA A 456 -16.25 -14.01 5.93
CA ALA A 456 -16.76 -13.21 4.81
C ALA A 456 -16.17 -11.78 4.79
N PHE A 457 -16.00 -11.15 5.94
CA PHE A 457 -15.64 -9.72 6.03
C PHE A 457 -14.16 -9.44 6.28
N GLN A 458 -13.36 -10.43 6.68
CA GLN A 458 -11.96 -10.24 7.05
C GLN A 458 -11.11 -9.64 5.91
N TYR A 459 -11.29 -10.13 4.67
CA TYR A 459 -10.55 -9.61 3.51
C TYR A 459 -10.90 -8.14 3.25
N LEU A 460 -12.16 -7.78 3.48
CA LEU A 460 -12.69 -6.44 3.27
C LEU A 460 -12.26 -5.47 4.35
N LEU A 461 -12.11 -5.95 5.57
CA LEU A 461 -11.53 -5.17 6.65
C LEU A 461 -10.14 -4.66 6.25
N GLY A 462 -9.34 -5.52 5.60
CA GLY A 462 -8.04 -5.11 5.08
C GLY A 462 -8.14 -3.97 4.06
N ILE A 463 -9.05 -4.10 3.08
CA ILE A 463 -9.29 -3.07 2.04
C ILE A 463 -9.76 -1.77 2.68
N LEU A 464 -10.72 -1.88 3.59
CA LEU A 464 -11.35 -0.75 4.27
C LEU A 464 -10.32 0.04 5.08
N ILE A 465 -9.44 -0.63 5.82
CA ILE A 465 -8.42 0.04 6.64
C ILE A 465 -7.46 0.86 5.78
N ILE A 466 -7.07 0.35 4.61
CA ILE A 466 -6.24 1.08 3.64
C ILE A 466 -6.98 2.30 3.10
N LEU A 467 -8.25 2.13 2.67
CA LEU A 467 -9.06 3.23 2.18
C LEU A 467 -9.30 4.32 3.25
N VAL A 468 -9.56 3.91 4.49
CA VAL A 468 -9.72 4.82 5.64
C VAL A 468 -8.44 5.63 5.88
N THR A 469 -7.27 5.03 5.67
CA THR A 469 -5.99 5.75 5.71
C THR A 469 -5.92 6.82 4.64
N ILE A 470 -6.25 6.47 3.39
CA ILE A 470 -6.26 7.40 2.24
C ILE A 470 -7.25 8.55 2.49
N VAL A 471 -8.47 8.24 2.93
CA VAL A 471 -9.52 9.22 3.28
C VAL A 471 -9.07 10.13 4.43
N GLY A 472 -8.39 9.58 5.44
CA GLY A 472 -7.83 10.35 6.55
C GLY A 472 -6.77 11.36 6.09
N ILE A 473 -5.85 10.93 5.22
CA ILE A 473 -4.83 11.79 4.62
C ILE A 473 -5.48 12.89 3.77
N ALA A 474 -6.41 12.53 2.88
CA ALA A 474 -7.11 13.46 2.01
C ALA A 474 -7.91 14.51 2.80
N SER A 475 -8.62 14.08 3.85
CA SER A 475 -9.37 14.97 4.75
C SER A 475 -8.46 15.97 5.47
N ALA A 476 -7.32 15.50 5.97
CA ALA A 476 -6.33 16.39 6.57
C ALA A 476 -5.76 17.40 5.56
N ALA A 477 -5.51 16.96 4.32
CA ALA A 477 -4.94 17.79 3.26
C ALA A 477 -5.93 18.89 2.84
N ALA A 478 -7.18 18.49 2.58
CA ALA A 478 -8.27 19.40 2.23
C ALA A 478 -8.49 20.46 3.32
N THR A 479 -8.62 20.05 4.58
CA THR A 479 -8.77 21.00 5.71
C THR A 479 -7.54 21.89 5.90
N SER A 480 -6.34 21.42 5.53
CA SER A 480 -5.12 22.23 5.55
C SER A 480 -5.08 23.27 4.45
N ALA A 481 -5.52 22.94 3.24
CA ALA A 481 -5.66 23.87 2.13
C ALA A 481 -6.74 24.92 2.41
N VAL A 482 -7.94 24.48 2.80
CA VAL A 482 -9.08 25.33 3.16
C VAL A 482 -8.70 26.34 4.24
N ARG A 483 -8.09 25.89 5.33
CA ARG A 483 -7.65 26.80 6.40
C ARG A 483 -6.55 27.76 5.97
N ARG A 484 -5.69 27.36 5.02
CA ARG A 484 -4.65 28.26 4.48
C ARG A 484 -5.27 29.36 3.62
N ALA A 485 -6.31 29.03 2.86
CA ALA A 485 -7.08 30.01 2.09
C ALA A 485 -7.81 30.99 3.02
N PHE A 486 -8.56 30.49 4.01
CA PHE A 486 -9.35 31.32 4.92
C PHE A 486 -8.54 32.07 5.99
N ARG A 487 -7.35 31.59 6.38
CA ARG A 487 -6.48 32.31 7.33
C ARG A 487 -6.02 33.68 6.82
N ARG A 488 -6.11 33.95 5.52
CA ARG A 488 -5.84 35.30 4.99
C ARG A 488 -6.85 36.34 5.53
N TRP A 489 -8.02 35.92 6.01
CA TRP A 489 -9.10 36.81 6.42
C TRP A 489 -9.38 36.81 7.92
N THR A 490 -9.13 35.72 8.64
CA THR A 490 -9.44 35.64 10.08
C THR A 490 -8.20 35.88 10.94
N ARG A 491 -8.21 36.96 11.75
CA ARG A 491 -7.20 37.20 12.80
C ARG A 491 -7.20 36.07 13.84
N PRO A 492 -6.04 35.68 14.39
CA PRO A 492 -5.94 34.61 15.38
C PRO A 492 -6.64 35.01 16.68
N THR A 493 -7.69 34.29 17.06
CA THR A 493 -8.33 34.41 18.38
C THR A 493 -7.38 33.90 19.47
N ALA A 494 -7.22 34.67 20.55
CA ALA A 494 -6.36 34.34 21.68
C ALA A 494 -6.74 32.96 22.27
N SER A 495 -5.73 32.15 22.56
CA SER A 495 -5.92 30.80 23.09
C SER A 495 -6.28 30.87 24.58
N ALA A 496 -7.36 30.18 24.98
CA ALA A 496 -7.78 30.08 26.38
C ALA A 496 -6.71 29.39 27.26
N PRO A 497 -6.61 29.76 28.55
CA PRO A 497 -5.60 29.22 29.47
C PRO A 497 -5.78 27.72 29.71
N ALA A 498 -4.66 27.01 29.85
CA ALA A 498 -4.61 25.57 30.06
C ALA A 498 -4.98 25.19 31.50
N GLY A 499 -6.11 24.51 31.70
CA GLY A 499 -6.50 23.94 32.98
C GLY A 499 -5.62 22.75 33.40
N LYS A 500 -5.27 22.67 34.69
CA LYS A 500 -4.49 21.58 35.29
C LYS A 500 -5.37 20.35 35.53
N GLU A 501 -5.09 19.21 34.88
CA GLU A 501 -5.76 17.92 35.18
C GLU A 501 -4.74 16.76 35.30
N PRO A 502 -4.30 16.40 36.52
CA PRO A 502 -3.39 15.27 36.75
C PRO A 502 -4.06 13.88 36.78
N ARG A 503 -5.38 13.78 37.04
CA ARG A 503 -6.08 12.48 37.23
C ARG A 503 -6.39 11.70 35.93
N ARG A 504 -6.02 12.22 34.76
CA ARG A 504 -6.40 11.67 33.43
C ARG A 504 -5.38 10.76 32.76
N LEU A 505 -4.22 10.54 33.36
CA LEU A 505 -3.13 9.85 32.67
C LEU A 505 -3.34 8.33 32.56
N VAL A 506 -3.94 7.69 33.57
CA VAL A 506 -4.26 6.26 33.55
C VAL A 506 -5.30 5.94 32.47
N LEU A 507 -6.38 6.72 32.40
CA LEU A 507 -7.41 6.57 31.37
C LEU A 507 -6.82 6.73 29.96
N ARG A 508 -5.92 7.70 29.76
CA ARG A 508 -5.24 7.92 28.48
C ARG A 508 -4.39 6.72 28.07
N ARG A 509 -3.67 6.09 29.02
CA ARG A 509 -2.87 4.88 28.76
C ARG A 509 -3.76 3.69 28.40
N LEU A 510 -4.86 3.48 29.12
CA LEU A 510 -5.80 2.40 28.83
C LEU A 510 -6.41 2.56 27.43
N VAL A 511 -6.88 3.76 27.09
CA VAL A 511 -7.45 4.06 25.78
C VAL A 511 -6.44 3.86 24.65
N VAL A 512 -5.21 4.37 24.80
CA VAL A 512 -4.15 4.13 23.81
C VAL A 512 -3.80 2.63 23.73
N GLY A 513 -3.76 1.93 24.86
CA GLY A 513 -3.50 0.48 24.90
C GLY A 513 -4.54 -0.33 24.13
N VAL A 514 -5.83 -0.08 24.34
CA VAL A 514 -6.93 -0.73 23.61
C VAL A 514 -6.83 -0.45 22.11
N LEU A 515 -6.53 0.80 21.74
CA LEU A 515 -6.35 1.18 20.34
C LEU A 515 -5.17 0.50 19.68
N CYS A 516 -4.00 0.48 20.34
CA CYS A 516 -2.82 -0.23 19.85
C CYS A 516 -3.07 -1.74 19.76
N ALA A 517 -3.76 -2.33 20.72
CA ALA A 517 -4.13 -3.74 20.71
C ALA A 517 -5.04 -4.08 19.53
N GLY A 518 -6.06 -3.25 19.24
CA GLY A 518 -6.88 -3.40 18.05
C GLY A 518 -6.09 -3.22 16.74
N ALA A 519 -5.18 -2.23 16.71
CA ALA A 519 -4.31 -1.95 15.56
C ALA A 519 -3.42 -3.12 15.17
N ILE A 520 -2.93 -3.87 16.15
CA ILE A 520 -2.00 -4.99 15.96
C ILE A 520 -2.77 -6.31 15.83
N GLY A 521 -3.81 -6.49 16.64
CA GLY A 521 -4.61 -7.71 16.70
C GLY A 521 -5.39 -7.98 15.41
N VAL A 522 -5.92 -6.92 14.76
CA VAL A 522 -6.64 -7.08 13.49
C VAL A 522 -5.72 -7.57 12.37
N PRO A 523 -4.58 -6.93 12.05
CA PRO A 523 -3.63 -7.46 11.08
C PRO A 523 -3.10 -8.85 11.43
N ALA A 524 -2.78 -9.10 12.70
CA ALA A 524 -2.28 -10.42 13.13
C ALA A 524 -3.32 -11.53 12.89
N ALA A 525 -4.58 -11.29 13.26
CA ALA A 525 -5.68 -12.23 13.02
C ALA A 525 -5.90 -12.48 11.52
N LEU A 526 -5.68 -11.47 10.68
CA LEU A 526 -5.77 -11.60 9.21
C LEU A 526 -4.63 -12.43 8.62
N LEU A 527 -3.43 -12.40 9.22
CA LEU A 527 -2.27 -13.16 8.75
C LEU A 527 -2.27 -14.62 9.24
N SER A 528 -2.94 -14.93 10.36
CA SER A 528 -2.92 -16.27 10.98
C SER A 528 -3.96 -17.26 10.43
N LEU A 529 -4.64 -16.94 9.33
CA LEU A 529 -5.73 -17.79 8.85
C LEU A 529 -5.20 -19.09 8.22
N PRO A 530 -5.65 -20.26 8.70
CA PRO A 530 -5.34 -21.51 8.05
C PRO A 530 -5.91 -21.47 6.63
N LYS A 531 -5.08 -21.85 5.66
CA LYS A 531 -5.50 -22.08 4.27
C LYS A 531 -6.72 -23.01 4.34
N PRO A 532 -7.88 -22.65 3.78
CA PRO A 532 -9.08 -23.47 3.90
C PRO A 532 -8.77 -24.87 3.34
N SER A 533 -8.68 -25.84 4.24
CA SER A 533 -8.60 -27.25 3.88
C SER A 533 -9.97 -27.60 3.29
N GLY A 534 -10.02 -27.77 1.97
CA GLY A 534 -11.23 -28.20 1.28
C GLY A 534 -11.64 -29.57 1.80
N ASN A 535 -12.50 -29.62 2.81
CA ASN A 535 -13.10 -30.87 3.24
C ASN A 535 -14.15 -31.26 2.19
N SER A 536 -13.73 -32.11 1.26
CA SER A 536 -14.51 -32.65 0.13
C SER A 536 -15.82 -33.36 0.54
N ALA A 537 -16.05 -33.60 1.84
CA ALA A 537 -17.21 -34.33 2.34
C ALA A 537 -18.54 -33.54 2.29
N ALA A 538 -18.51 -32.20 2.31
CA ALA A 538 -19.73 -31.39 2.30
C ALA A 538 -20.33 -31.17 0.89
N ALA A 539 -19.54 -31.37 -0.17
CA ALA A 539 -19.98 -31.19 -1.56
C ALA A 539 -20.80 -32.38 -2.10
N SER A 540 -20.68 -33.56 -1.48
CA SER A 540 -21.29 -34.81 -1.98
C SER A 540 -22.78 -34.96 -1.69
N ALA A 541 -23.44 -33.98 -1.06
CA ALA A 541 -24.82 -34.12 -0.56
C ALA A 541 -25.91 -33.35 -1.34
N ALA A 542 -25.57 -32.61 -2.40
CA ALA A 542 -26.55 -31.84 -3.18
C ALA A 542 -27.04 -32.63 -4.41
N LYS A 543 -28.32 -33.04 -4.43
CA LYS A 543 -28.98 -33.62 -5.62
C LYS A 543 -29.39 -32.52 -6.61
N PRO A 544 -29.15 -32.65 -7.93
CA PRO A 544 -29.58 -31.68 -8.94
C PRO A 544 -31.10 -31.73 -9.17
N THR A 545 -31.70 -30.60 -9.57
CA THR A 545 -33.15 -30.52 -9.87
C THR A 545 -33.35 -30.27 -11.37
N ALA A 546 -34.09 -31.16 -12.04
CA ALA A 546 -34.22 -31.17 -13.49
C ALA A 546 -35.14 -30.07 -14.04
N HIS A 547 -34.56 -28.92 -14.41
CA HIS A 547 -35.21 -27.93 -15.28
C HIS A 547 -34.20 -27.44 -16.33
N PRO A 548 -34.55 -27.29 -17.62
CA PRO A 548 -33.56 -27.08 -18.69
C PRO A 548 -32.82 -25.72 -18.67
N TRP A 549 -33.46 -24.64 -18.21
CA TRP A 549 -32.75 -23.36 -17.95
C TRP A 549 -31.89 -23.45 -16.67
N LEU A 550 -32.39 -24.14 -15.64
CA LEU A 550 -31.61 -24.50 -14.47
C LEU A 550 -30.42 -25.40 -14.85
N ALA A 551 -30.52 -26.25 -15.87
CA ALA A 551 -29.46 -27.17 -16.29
C ALA A 551 -28.23 -26.45 -16.89
N ALA A 552 -28.42 -25.34 -17.60
CA ALA A 552 -27.29 -24.53 -18.10
C ALA A 552 -26.59 -23.76 -16.95
N GLN A 553 -27.38 -23.23 -16.01
CA GLN A 553 -26.86 -22.57 -14.82
C GLN A 553 -26.21 -23.58 -13.86
N GLU A 554 -26.79 -24.77 -13.71
CA GLU A 554 -26.24 -25.92 -13.01
C GLU A 554 -24.95 -26.40 -13.68
N ALA A 555 -24.85 -26.45 -15.01
CA ALA A 555 -23.62 -26.84 -15.69
C ALA A 555 -22.48 -25.84 -15.43
N SER A 556 -22.77 -24.53 -15.39
CA SER A 556 -21.78 -23.51 -15.02
C SER A 556 -21.35 -23.64 -13.55
N ALA A 557 -22.30 -23.85 -12.63
CA ALA A 557 -22.02 -24.04 -11.22
C ALA A 557 -21.28 -25.36 -10.94
N GLN A 558 -21.63 -26.43 -11.66
CA GLN A 558 -20.94 -27.73 -11.62
C GLN A 558 -19.52 -27.61 -12.16
N ALA A 559 -19.30 -26.84 -13.22
CA ALA A 559 -17.96 -26.61 -13.75
C ALA A 559 -17.09 -25.75 -12.82
N GLU A 560 -17.69 -24.72 -12.19
CA GLU A 560 -16.99 -23.96 -11.16
C GLU A 560 -16.68 -24.81 -9.92
N ALA A 561 -17.62 -25.65 -9.49
CA ALA A 561 -17.39 -26.59 -8.40
C ALA A 561 -16.30 -27.62 -8.76
N TRP A 562 -16.36 -28.21 -9.96
CA TRP A 562 -15.34 -29.11 -10.49
C TRP A 562 -13.95 -28.44 -10.51
N TYR A 563 -13.88 -27.18 -10.94
CA TYR A 563 -12.63 -26.42 -10.93
C TYR A 563 -12.14 -26.16 -9.51
N ALA A 564 -13.02 -25.74 -8.60
CA ALA A 564 -12.67 -25.41 -7.22
C ALA A 564 -12.28 -26.63 -6.37
N LEU A 565 -12.88 -27.80 -6.63
CA LEU A 565 -12.68 -29.03 -5.87
C LEU A 565 -11.39 -29.78 -6.25
N GLY A 566 -10.69 -29.39 -7.31
CA GLY A 566 -9.44 -30.06 -7.69
C GLY A 566 -8.96 -29.77 -9.12
N GLY A 567 -9.84 -29.36 -10.04
CA GLY A 567 -9.41 -28.96 -11.38
C GLY A 567 -8.33 -27.85 -11.36
N ARG A 568 -8.48 -26.85 -10.48
CA ARG A 568 -7.50 -25.79 -10.26
C ARG A 568 -6.15 -26.32 -9.77
N ASP A 569 -6.16 -27.28 -8.85
CA ASP A 569 -4.93 -27.85 -8.30
C ASP A 569 -4.10 -28.54 -9.40
N LEU A 570 -4.76 -29.30 -10.28
CA LEU A 570 -4.11 -29.92 -11.44
C LEU A 570 -3.48 -28.89 -12.37
N LEU A 571 -4.20 -27.80 -12.67
CA LEU A 571 -3.67 -26.73 -13.53
C LEU A 571 -2.50 -26.00 -12.87
N VAL A 572 -2.57 -25.71 -11.56
CA VAL A 572 -1.48 -25.08 -10.82
C VAL A 572 -0.23 -25.96 -10.83
N ARG A 573 -0.37 -27.26 -10.51
CA ARG A 573 0.75 -28.21 -10.59
C ARG A 573 1.36 -28.29 -11.99
N TYR A 574 0.53 -28.19 -13.03
CA TYR A 574 1.02 -28.14 -14.41
C TYR A 574 1.83 -26.87 -14.69
N THR A 575 1.32 -25.70 -14.29
CA THR A 575 2.02 -24.41 -14.43
C THR A 575 3.33 -24.39 -13.65
N ASP A 576 3.35 -24.94 -12.43
CA ASP A 576 4.56 -25.06 -11.62
C ASP A 576 5.61 -25.94 -12.32
N THR A 577 5.19 -27.10 -12.87
CA THR A 577 6.07 -28.00 -13.65
C THR A 577 6.61 -27.33 -14.91
N LEU A 578 5.79 -26.53 -15.58
CA LEU A 578 6.19 -25.72 -16.74
C LEU A 578 7.18 -24.61 -16.35
N GLY A 579 7.02 -24.03 -15.17
CA GLY A 579 7.98 -23.09 -14.59
C GLY A 579 9.36 -23.73 -14.41
N GLN A 580 9.41 -24.94 -13.83
CA GLN A 580 10.65 -25.71 -13.69
C GLN A 580 11.33 -25.99 -15.04
N LEU A 581 10.54 -26.37 -16.07
CA LEU A 581 11.07 -26.59 -17.42
C LEU A 581 11.67 -25.30 -18.01
N ARG A 582 11.02 -24.15 -17.83
CA ARG A 582 11.51 -22.85 -18.33
C ARG A 582 12.76 -22.37 -17.60
N ALA A 583 12.86 -22.65 -16.30
CA ALA A 583 14.03 -22.30 -15.48
C ALA A 583 15.27 -23.14 -15.82
N LEU A 584 15.08 -24.35 -16.36
CA LEU A 584 16.18 -25.27 -16.66
C LEU A 584 17.22 -24.71 -17.63
N GLY A 585 16.78 -23.96 -18.66
CA GLY A 585 17.68 -23.36 -19.66
C GLY A 585 18.63 -22.32 -19.03
N PRO A 586 18.12 -21.28 -18.38
CA PRO A 586 18.93 -20.32 -17.62
C PRO A 586 19.82 -20.97 -16.56
N ASP A 587 19.31 -21.94 -15.80
CA ASP A 587 20.09 -22.66 -14.78
C ASP A 587 21.26 -23.42 -15.41
N ALA A 588 21.03 -24.09 -16.53
CA ALA A 588 22.07 -24.83 -17.25
C ALA A 588 23.14 -23.90 -17.83
N GLN A 589 22.77 -22.71 -18.31
CA GLN A 589 23.72 -21.70 -18.79
C GLN A 589 24.62 -21.14 -17.67
N GLN A 590 24.13 -21.11 -16.43
CA GLN A 590 24.90 -20.63 -15.27
C GLN A 590 25.76 -21.72 -14.61
N SER A 591 25.45 -23.00 -14.87
CA SER A 591 26.20 -24.13 -14.34
C SER A 591 27.49 -24.36 -15.13
N SER A 592 28.58 -24.69 -14.44
CA SER A 592 29.82 -25.16 -15.08
C SER A 592 29.64 -26.50 -15.81
N ASP A 593 28.59 -27.24 -15.45
CA ASP A 593 28.19 -28.50 -16.08
C ASP A 593 26.68 -28.44 -16.39
N GLY A 594 26.32 -27.58 -17.35
CA GLY A 594 24.94 -27.38 -17.77
C GLY A 594 24.30 -28.66 -18.32
N ASN A 595 25.07 -29.51 -18.99
CA ASN A 595 24.58 -30.75 -19.57
C ASN A 595 24.18 -31.76 -18.48
N ALA A 596 25.05 -32.00 -17.47
CA ALA A 596 24.69 -32.90 -16.37
C ALA A 596 23.49 -32.38 -15.56
N LEU A 597 23.32 -31.06 -15.45
CA LEU A 597 22.14 -30.47 -14.81
C LEU A 597 20.86 -30.77 -15.61
N ILE A 598 20.90 -30.61 -16.94
CA ILE A 598 19.77 -30.93 -17.82
C ILE A 598 19.45 -32.42 -17.72
N GLU A 599 20.45 -33.29 -17.87
CA GLU A 599 20.29 -34.75 -17.83
C GLU A 599 19.72 -35.23 -16.49
N SER A 600 20.10 -34.61 -15.36
CA SER A 600 19.59 -35.00 -14.04
C SER A 600 18.18 -34.49 -13.73
N ARG A 601 17.80 -33.29 -14.19
CA ARG A 601 16.50 -32.68 -13.85
C ARG A 601 15.40 -32.96 -14.86
N LEU A 602 15.72 -32.96 -16.14
CA LEU A 602 14.75 -33.07 -17.22
C LEU A 602 13.89 -34.35 -17.15
N PRO A 603 14.43 -35.54 -16.81
CA PRO A 603 13.61 -36.75 -16.63
C PRO A 603 12.51 -36.57 -15.57
N SER A 604 12.84 -35.94 -14.44
CA SER A 604 11.88 -35.73 -13.35
C SER A 604 10.77 -34.74 -13.73
N ILE A 605 11.11 -33.67 -14.47
CA ILE A 605 10.16 -32.68 -14.99
C ILE A 605 9.23 -33.35 -16.01
N CYS A 606 9.78 -34.14 -16.93
CA CYS A 606 9.01 -34.87 -17.93
C CYS A 606 8.07 -35.90 -17.28
N ALA A 607 8.53 -36.66 -16.28
CA ALA A 607 7.67 -37.55 -15.49
C ALA A 607 6.56 -36.78 -14.74
N GLY A 608 6.83 -35.56 -14.28
CA GLY A 608 5.86 -34.67 -13.64
C GLY A 608 4.63 -34.39 -14.52
N PHE A 609 4.85 -34.05 -15.80
CA PHE A 609 3.75 -33.85 -16.75
C PHE A 609 2.90 -35.11 -16.95
N GLY A 610 3.53 -36.29 -17.04
CA GLY A 610 2.84 -37.56 -17.19
C GLY A 610 1.97 -37.90 -15.99
N LYS A 611 2.49 -37.70 -14.78
CA LYS A 611 1.72 -37.88 -13.54
C LYS A 611 0.52 -36.94 -13.47
N ILE A 612 0.69 -35.67 -13.82
CA ILE A 612 -0.42 -34.70 -13.84
C ILE A 612 -1.48 -35.11 -14.87
N ALA A 613 -1.07 -35.57 -16.05
CA ALA A 613 -1.99 -36.07 -17.07
C ALA A 613 -2.77 -37.31 -16.59
N GLN A 614 -2.10 -38.23 -15.87
CA GLN A 614 -2.74 -39.40 -15.26
C GLN A 614 -3.75 -39.01 -14.17
N ASP A 615 -3.37 -38.11 -13.25
CA ASP A 615 -4.25 -37.59 -12.22
C ASP A 615 -5.45 -36.87 -12.86
N ALA A 616 -5.23 -36.10 -13.93
CA ALA A 616 -6.27 -35.39 -14.66
C ALA A 616 -7.24 -36.32 -15.43
N ASN A 617 -6.75 -37.46 -15.95
CA ASN A 617 -7.58 -38.47 -16.59
C ASN A 617 -8.42 -39.28 -15.58
N THR A 618 -7.95 -39.42 -14.35
CA THR A 618 -8.68 -40.11 -13.26
C THR A 618 -9.59 -39.16 -12.46
N TYR A 619 -9.47 -37.85 -12.68
CA TYR A 619 -10.29 -36.83 -12.04
C TYR A 619 -11.76 -36.87 -12.50
N PHE A 620 -12.63 -36.14 -11.80
CA PHE A 620 -14.05 -36.07 -12.14
C PHE A 620 -14.26 -35.69 -13.61
N PRO A 621 -15.26 -36.28 -14.29
CA PRO A 621 -15.60 -35.90 -15.66
C PRO A 621 -15.91 -34.40 -15.77
N VAL A 622 -15.46 -33.79 -16.86
CA VAL A 622 -15.68 -32.37 -17.11
C VAL A 622 -17.17 -32.14 -17.39
N PRO A 623 -17.88 -31.36 -16.56
CA PRO A 623 -19.34 -31.24 -16.66
C PRO A 623 -19.80 -30.38 -17.85
N ALA A 624 -18.93 -29.52 -18.38
CA ALA A 624 -19.25 -28.63 -19.49
C ALA A 624 -18.73 -29.19 -20.83
N PRO A 625 -19.61 -29.53 -21.80
CA PRO A 625 -19.22 -30.10 -23.10
C PRO A 625 -18.24 -29.22 -23.88
N ARG A 626 -18.27 -27.92 -23.64
CA ARG A 626 -17.46 -26.93 -24.38
C ARG A 626 -15.98 -26.95 -23.99
N ILE A 627 -15.65 -27.29 -22.75
CA ILE A 627 -14.25 -27.40 -22.30
C ILE A 627 -13.72 -28.83 -22.37
N LEU A 628 -14.59 -29.82 -22.57
CA LEU A 628 -14.20 -31.21 -22.72
C LEU A 628 -13.13 -31.42 -23.81
N PRO A 629 -13.20 -30.79 -25.00
CA PRO A 629 -12.14 -30.89 -26.01
C PRO A 629 -10.80 -30.35 -25.50
N SER A 630 -10.78 -29.17 -24.87
CA SER A 630 -9.55 -28.59 -24.31
C SER A 630 -9.00 -29.45 -23.17
N TRP A 631 -9.84 -29.99 -22.29
CA TRP A 631 -9.40 -30.92 -21.25
C TRP A 631 -8.76 -32.18 -21.82
N LYS A 632 -9.40 -32.77 -22.83
CA LYS A 632 -8.86 -33.95 -23.52
C LYS A 632 -7.55 -33.64 -24.24
N THR A 633 -7.45 -32.50 -24.91
CA THR A 633 -6.20 -32.04 -25.54
C THR A 633 -5.12 -31.84 -24.49
N PHE A 634 -5.42 -31.19 -23.37
CA PHE A 634 -4.51 -30.99 -22.25
C PHE A 634 -3.97 -32.33 -21.74
N THR A 635 -4.84 -33.27 -21.35
CA THR A 635 -4.39 -34.54 -20.77
C THR A 635 -3.66 -35.42 -21.80
N THR A 636 -4.11 -35.43 -23.05
CA THR A 636 -3.45 -36.21 -24.12
C THR A 636 -2.07 -35.65 -24.47
N MET A 637 -1.96 -34.34 -24.70
CA MET A 637 -0.69 -33.71 -25.10
C MET A 637 0.31 -33.67 -23.94
N ALA A 638 -0.15 -33.51 -22.69
CA ALA A 638 0.72 -33.59 -21.52
C ALA A 638 1.26 -35.02 -21.31
N ALA A 639 0.42 -36.06 -21.47
CA ALA A 639 0.85 -37.45 -21.40
C ALA A 639 1.83 -37.80 -22.53
N LYS A 640 1.51 -37.41 -23.77
CA LYS A 640 2.35 -37.69 -24.94
C LYS A 640 3.69 -36.96 -24.86
N GLY A 641 3.67 -35.66 -24.55
CA GLY A 641 4.89 -34.87 -24.38
C GLY A 641 5.77 -35.38 -23.24
N SER A 642 5.17 -35.90 -22.17
CA SER A 642 5.92 -36.60 -21.10
C SER A 642 6.63 -37.85 -21.62
N GLN A 643 5.91 -38.72 -22.33
CA GLN A 643 6.44 -39.97 -22.86
C GLN A 643 7.51 -39.75 -23.93
N ASP A 644 7.25 -38.86 -24.89
CA ASP A 644 8.19 -38.54 -25.97
C ASP A 644 9.43 -37.84 -25.42
N CYS A 645 9.29 -36.99 -24.40
CA CYS A 645 10.43 -36.42 -23.69
C CYS A 645 11.29 -37.52 -23.04
N LEU A 646 10.71 -38.40 -22.22
CA LEU A 646 11.47 -39.47 -21.55
C LEU A 646 12.17 -40.38 -22.57
N THR A 647 11.45 -40.77 -23.62
CA THR A 647 12.00 -41.60 -24.71
C THR A 647 13.14 -40.89 -25.42
N SER A 648 13.03 -39.58 -25.66
CA SER A 648 14.09 -38.79 -26.30
C SER A 648 15.36 -38.72 -25.45
N LEU A 649 15.24 -38.74 -24.12
CA LEU A 649 16.38 -38.77 -23.21
C LEU A 649 17.05 -40.14 -23.22
N ASP A 650 16.25 -41.22 -23.19
CA ASP A 650 16.76 -42.59 -23.24
C ASP A 650 17.47 -42.91 -24.57
N GLN A 651 16.99 -42.33 -25.68
CA GLN A 651 17.52 -42.55 -27.03
C GLN A 651 18.50 -41.47 -27.49
N ASN A 652 18.69 -40.40 -26.70
CA ASN A 652 19.45 -39.21 -27.07
C ASN A 652 19.00 -38.57 -28.41
N ASP A 653 17.68 -38.49 -28.64
CA ASP A 653 17.06 -37.97 -29.87
C ASP A 653 16.58 -36.52 -29.68
N ALA A 654 17.38 -35.56 -30.13
CA ALA A 654 17.05 -34.13 -30.02
C ALA A 654 15.80 -33.71 -30.81
N ALA A 655 15.46 -34.41 -31.91
CA ALA A 655 14.28 -34.10 -32.72
C ALA A 655 13.00 -34.53 -32.00
N LEU A 656 13.05 -35.71 -31.34
CA LEU A 656 11.95 -36.18 -30.49
C LEU A 656 11.78 -35.27 -29.26
N LEU A 657 12.89 -34.80 -28.67
CA LEU A 657 12.83 -33.83 -27.57
C LEU A 657 12.15 -32.53 -28.00
N ALA A 658 12.53 -31.96 -29.16
CA ALA A 658 11.88 -30.76 -29.70
C ALA A 658 10.38 -30.97 -29.96
N THR A 659 10.00 -32.18 -30.41
CA THR A 659 8.60 -32.58 -30.61
C THR A 659 7.85 -32.60 -29.27
N SER A 660 8.44 -33.19 -28.23
CA SER A 660 7.83 -33.23 -26.90
C SER A 660 7.55 -31.83 -26.32
N LEU A 661 8.46 -30.88 -26.53
CA LEU A 661 8.28 -29.48 -26.10
C LEU A 661 7.13 -28.80 -26.84
N LYS A 662 6.93 -29.11 -28.13
CA LYS A 662 5.80 -28.62 -28.91
C LYS A 662 4.47 -29.16 -28.37
N GLU A 663 4.43 -30.42 -27.96
CA GLU A 663 3.25 -31.05 -27.36
C GLU A 663 2.93 -30.45 -25.98
N ILE A 664 3.94 -30.21 -25.15
CA ILE A 664 3.78 -29.49 -23.87
C ILE A 664 3.23 -28.07 -24.13
N ASN A 665 3.72 -27.36 -25.14
CA ASN A 665 3.17 -26.05 -25.52
C ASN A 665 1.71 -26.12 -26.00
N GLN A 666 1.32 -27.18 -26.70
CA GLN A 666 -0.09 -27.40 -27.07
C GLN A 666 -0.97 -27.70 -25.85
N ALA A 667 -0.47 -28.49 -24.89
CA ALA A 667 -1.14 -28.67 -23.60
C ALA A 667 -1.30 -27.33 -22.86
N THR A 668 -0.31 -26.45 -22.90
CA THR A 668 -0.38 -25.10 -22.30
C THR A 668 -1.50 -24.28 -22.94
N GLY A 669 -1.59 -24.24 -24.28
CA GLY A 669 -2.69 -23.54 -24.95
C GLY A 669 -4.08 -24.09 -24.58
N ALA A 670 -4.19 -25.39 -24.33
CA ALA A 670 -5.43 -26.00 -23.86
C ALA A 670 -5.76 -25.62 -22.41
N VAL A 671 -4.76 -25.57 -21.51
CA VAL A 671 -4.89 -25.06 -20.13
C VAL A 671 -5.34 -23.60 -20.11
N ASP A 672 -4.78 -22.78 -20.99
CA ASP A 672 -5.17 -21.36 -21.13
C ASP A 672 -6.63 -21.25 -21.59
N SER A 673 -7.07 -22.08 -22.53
CA SER A 673 -8.47 -22.16 -22.98
C SER A 673 -9.42 -22.56 -21.84
N ILE A 674 -9.06 -23.57 -21.04
CA ILE A 674 -9.86 -23.98 -19.86
C ILE A 674 -9.92 -22.84 -18.85
N SER A 675 -8.79 -22.21 -18.54
CA SER A 675 -8.70 -21.11 -17.58
C SER A 675 -9.50 -19.90 -18.05
N ALA A 676 -9.41 -19.57 -19.34
CA ALA A 676 -10.20 -18.52 -19.97
C ALA A 676 -11.70 -18.84 -19.92
N TRP A 677 -12.11 -20.09 -20.18
CA TRP A 677 -13.51 -20.48 -20.10
C TRP A 677 -14.04 -20.51 -18.66
N VAL A 678 -13.28 -21.01 -17.70
CA VAL A 678 -13.67 -20.98 -16.27
C VAL A 678 -13.80 -19.52 -15.81
N THR A 679 -12.91 -18.65 -16.29
CA THR A 679 -13.01 -17.21 -16.04
C THR A 679 -14.23 -16.61 -16.75
N ALA A 680 -14.49 -16.98 -18.00
CA ALA A 680 -15.62 -16.48 -18.80
C ALA A 680 -16.99 -16.96 -18.28
N SER A 681 -17.07 -18.21 -17.82
CA SER A 681 -18.27 -18.77 -17.19
C SER A 681 -18.55 -18.12 -15.84
N ARG A 682 -17.50 -17.80 -15.07
CA ARG A 682 -17.60 -16.89 -13.91
C ARG A 682 -18.01 -15.47 -14.27
N THR A 683 -17.73 -15.00 -15.49
CA THR A 683 -18.11 -13.66 -15.99
C THR A 683 -19.40 -13.64 -16.82
N GLY A 684 -20.07 -14.78 -17.03
CA GLY A 684 -21.38 -14.88 -17.67
C GLY A 684 -21.39 -14.57 -19.18
N ARG A 685 -20.25 -14.68 -19.87
CA ARG A 685 -20.17 -14.51 -21.33
C ARG A 685 -19.87 -15.84 -22.03
N PRO A 686 -20.52 -16.13 -23.18
CA PRO A 686 -20.09 -17.24 -24.04
C PRO A 686 -18.70 -16.98 -24.62
#